data_AF-A0A7J4PV24-F1
#
_entry.id   AF-A0A7J4PV24-F1
#
_cell.length_a   1.000
_cell.length_b   1.000
_cell.length_c   1.000
_cell.angle_alpha   90.00
_cell.angle_beta   90.00
_cell.angle_gamma   90.00
#
_symmetry.space_group_name_H-M   'P 1'
#
loop_
_entity.id
_entity.type
_entity.pdbx_description
1 polymer ?
#
loop_
_entity_poly.entity_id
_entity_poly.type
_entity_poly.pdbx_seq_one_letter_code
_entity_poly.pdbx_strand_id
1 'polypeptide(L)'
;MRRHLTICLTCLLLVLSLSFVLSFSSVLAQGYGNDESVIRWQYRPEEPIIQMGFGGEILPTGAQNATKSIRIPGLENRIIPGEPVVPFRTARILIPLGEEIQDVKVLPGEKKNLGKILIEPGQDPLPISFSGNYTFTPLNETTYGSMEPYPKDVYSVIGVQEKQGYKILYINLYPIMYIPKTKDTYYFGTFDLEVKTAPAETLDRGLFRGLPDDSVLIERMVDNPGEVATYSEDIVPMGSSPLLDGNYDYVIITNLALKNAPGPYNFTTLVDWKNSKGVAATVVTVEDIYATYPGADDQQKIRGFIKDAYLNNGITYVLLGGDADGSHLGDDSWDNIVPARGLWAWDYEASPPNIPSDLYYACLDGNFDYNGNGVYGEPEDGPGGGEVDLMAEVYVGRAPIDSYAEMANFVRKTIAYESTTSDPYLKEIWMVGEYLGFGGDSDWGGNSMDEIKDGSGASGYDTKGFPDDYHKSTLYGRDREWDKMELMEIINGNIHTINHLGHANVGSAMKMNIDDVGRLNNDKYFFGYSQGCYAGSFDNRDPDSIYSPSDCVLEHFVTEPHGAFAFIGNSRFGWGRRSNTDGPSQRYDRQFWDAVFAEGIENIGRALQDAKEDNIGSVDRTSDGNVMRFCYYEINLLGDPETSFHQPFTADHNIEITEMELPSYTKPDKPVQAKVIVKNKGLEDEQNVAVQLLEGGTVEDSEAIADLPSGASAEVSLSWSESVEGMYSLEAYAVPTEGEEYADDNRQERSIEIFKNRSLILLVDDDEDADYETYYEKALSANGYGYLKVDEPPSQSELLSFDCVIWITGRDFTTALTREDQANLAAYLDAGGSLFLSGQDLGYNIQDTDFYSDYLQVEYVKDSTGVYTLEGVSGDPISDGMTVGISGGDGANSQYWPSEILPITAYATEIFYYQNDGCAAVRVDTGTYKVVYLAFGFEAINKSSDRDEIIRRVVSELTSPAETFASLSKTDEVAASQGTRFESLDGPILPGDVGGPLEGVDFYVDLTFEDINLKFEKLDPKFEEINPEFEDTGPEFEDMEPGFGGVK
;
A
#
# COMPACT_ATOMS: atom_id res chain seq x y z
N MET A 1 -74.57 -21.13 7.13
CA MET A 1 -74.80 -21.59 8.52
C MET A 1 -73.64 -21.01 9.37
N ARG A 2 -73.89 -20.38 10.53
CA ARG A 2 -73.75 -20.94 11.90
C ARG A 2 -72.44 -21.74 12.11
N ARG A 3 -71.62 -21.48 13.15
CA ARG A 3 -71.66 -20.46 14.23
C ARG A 3 -70.29 -20.34 14.97
N HIS A 4 -70.12 -19.26 15.75
CA HIS A 4 -68.99 -18.86 16.64
C HIS A 4 -68.34 -19.98 17.50
N LEU A 5 -67.09 -19.85 18.00
CA LEU A 5 -66.61 -18.93 19.08
C LEU A 5 -65.07 -18.75 18.99
N THR A 6 -64.38 -17.59 18.95
CA THR A 6 -64.19 -16.38 19.82
C THR A 6 -63.02 -16.46 20.86
N ILE A 7 -62.23 -15.36 20.96
CA ILE A 7 -61.32 -14.89 22.05
C ILE A 7 -59.78 -15.05 21.87
N CYS A 8 -59.08 -13.90 21.75
CA CYS A 8 -57.65 -13.61 22.01
C CYS A 8 -56.56 -14.33 21.18
N LEU A 9 -55.29 -13.89 21.14
CA LEU A 9 -54.59 -12.79 21.85
C LEU A 9 -53.63 -12.01 20.90
N THR A 10 -53.03 -10.92 21.37
CA THR A 10 -51.96 -10.15 20.72
C THR A 10 -50.69 -10.96 20.43
N CYS A 11 -50.17 -10.93 19.19
CA CYS A 11 -48.75 -11.14 18.80
C CYS A 11 -48.54 -11.10 17.27
N LEU A 12 -49.01 -10.06 16.56
CA LEU A 12 -48.86 -9.99 15.09
C LEU A 12 -48.77 -8.56 14.53
N LEU A 13 -47.85 -7.75 15.09
CA LEU A 13 -47.57 -6.38 14.63
C LEU A 13 -46.11 -5.95 14.95
N LEU A 14 -45.20 -6.93 14.92
CA LEU A 14 -43.78 -6.80 15.21
C LEU A 14 -43.05 -7.93 14.46
N VAL A 15 -42.00 -7.61 13.69
CA VAL A 15 -41.38 -8.35 12.56
C VAL A 15 -41.98 -7.98 11.19
N LEU A 16 -41.52 -6.84 10.64
CA LEU A 16 -41.39 -6.49 9.21
C LEU A 16 -40.92 -5.01 9.07
N SER A 17 -39.78 -4.67 9.66
CA SER A 17 -39.22 -3.30 9.64
C SER A 17 -37.73 -3.25 10.05
N LEU A 18 -36.90 -4.07 9.41
CA LEU A 18 -35.43 -4.05 9.51
C LEU A 18 -34.85 -4.66 8.23
N SER A 19 -33.55 -4.39 7.97
CA SER A 19 -32.82 -4.82 6.76
C SER A 19 -33.34 -4.23 5.45
N PHE A 20 -33.22 -2.91 5.29
CA PHE A 20 -32.73 -2.25 4.07
C PHE A 20 -32.48 -0.76 4.35
N VAL A 21 -31.22 -0.43 4.65
CA VAL A 21 -30.64 0.91 4.46
C VAL A 21 -29.33 0.65 3.73
N LEU A 22 -29.33 0.90 2.42
CA LEU A 22 -28.10 0.94 1.63
C LEU A 22 -27.46 2.32 1.82
N SER A 23 -26.14 2.33 1.93
CA SER A 23 -25.34 3.55 1.86
C SER A 23 -25.54 4.20 0.49
N PHE A 24 -26.05 5.43 0.47
CA PHE A 24 -26.12 6.27 -0.72
C PHE A 24 -25.81 7.71 -0.31
N SER A 25 -24.58 8.15 -0.57
CA SER A 25 -24.11 9.52 -0.34
C SER A 25 -24.77 10.46 -1.36
N SER A 26 -25.98 10.93 -1.05
CA SER A 26 -26.77 11.72 -1.99
C SER A 26 -26.37 13.21 -1.99
N VAL A 27 -25.40 13.58 -2.82
CA VAL A 27 -25.08 14.99 -3.10
C VAL A 27 -26.29 15.67 -3.78
N LEU A 28 -27.03 16.49 -3.03
CA LEU A 28 -28.07 17.38 -3.55
C LEU A 28 -28.02 18.74 -2.86
N ALA A 29 -27.08 19.57 -3.30
CA ALA A 29 -26.95 20.95 -2.85
C ALA A 29 -28.12 21.83 -3.35
N GLN A 30 -29.01 22.24 -2.44
CA GLN A 30 -29.69 23.54 -2.54
C GLN A 30 -30.37 23.97 -1.23
N GLY A 31 -29.72 24.86 -0.47
CA GLY A 31 -30.28 25.42 0.75
C GLY A 31 -29.37 26.44 1.44
N TYR A 32 -29.33 27.69 0.94
CA TYR A 32 -28.57 28.78 1.56
C TYR A 32 -28.96 28.98 3.05
N GLY A 33 -28.07 28.62 3.98
CA GLY A 33 -28.23 28.89 5.41
C GLY A 33 -27.43 27.95 6.32
N ASN A 34 -26.24 28.39 6.73
CA ASN A 34 -25.20 27.67 7.50
C ASN A 34 -24.53 26.53 6.72
N ASP A 35 -23.32 26.81 6.25
CA ASP A 35 -22.44 25.90 5.53
C ASP A 35 -21.66 25.01 6.53
N GLU A 36 -22.40 24.24 7.34
CA GLU A 36 -21.88 23.24 8.31
C GLU A 36 -22.07 21.82 7.76
N SER A 37 -20.97 21.16 7.41
CA SER A 37 -20.88 19.73 7.08
C SER A 37 -20.91 18.87 8.36
N VAL A 38 -21.43 17.63 8.28
CA VAL A 38 -21.62 16.77 9.47
C VAL A 38 -21.34 15.29 9.15
N ILE A 39 -20.13 14.84 9.49
CA ILE A 39 -19.69 13.45 9.43
C ILE A 39 -20.40 12.66 10.55
N ARG A 40 -20.81 11.42 10.24
CA ARG A 40 -21.51 10.55 11.21
C ARG A 40 -20.98 9.13 11.16
N TRP A 41 -20.60 8.62 12.33
CA TRP A 41 -20.12 7.26 12.50
C TRP A 41 -20.75 6.61 13.75
N GLN A 42 -20.80 5.28 13.80
CA GLN A 42 -21.37 4.55 14.93
C GLN A 42 -20.50 3.33 15.30
N TYR A 43 -20.00 3.32 16.53
CA TYR A 43 -19.25 2.21 17.09
C TYR A 43 -20.12 1.34 18.02
N ARG A 44 -19.79 0.05 18.08
CA ARG A 44 -20.52 -0.99 18.84
C ARG A 44 -19.51 -1.95 19.48
N PRO A 45 -19.04 -1.67 20.72
CA PRO A 45 -18.11 -2.56 21.40
C PRO A 45 -18.72 -3.93 21.72
N GLU A 46 -17.84 -4.91 21.95
CA GLU A 46 -18.22 -6.21 22.49
C GLU A 46 -18.55 -6.15 24.00
N GLU A 47 -19.26 -7.17 24.48
CA GLU A 47 -19.66 -7.28 25.88
C GLU A 47 -18.45 -7.53 26.82
N PRO A 48 -18.30 -6.78 27.92
CA PRO A 48 -17.09 -6.82 28.73
C PRO A 48 -16.93 -8.11 29.55
N ILE A 49 -15.71 -8.64 29.52
CA ILE A 49 -15.23 -9.80 30.28
C ILE A 49 -14.61 -9.30 31.59
N ILE A 50 -15.15 -9.73 32.73
CA ILE A 50 -14.68 -9.33 34.06
C ILE A 50 -13.90 -10.48 34.71
N GLN A 51 -12.61 -10.29 34.92
CA GLN A 51 -11.69 -11.31 35.44
C GLN A 51 -10.96 -10.84 36.71
N MET A 52 -10.10 -11.68 37.31
CA MET A 52 -9.22 -11.24 38.41
C MET A 52 -8.27 -10.15 37.92
N GLY A 53 -7.91 -9.20 38.80
CA GLY A 53 -6.95 -8.14 38.50
C GLY A 53 -5.84 -8.04 39.54
N PHE A 54 -4.93 -7.09 39.33
CA PHE A 54 -3.76 -6.84 40.17
C PHE A 54 -4.06 -5.90 41.36
N GLY A 55 -3.46 -6.18 42.52
CA GLY A 55 -3.61 -5.35 43.72
C GLY A 55 -4.90 -5.55 44.53
N GLY A 56 -5.16 -4.66 45.49
CA GLY A 56 -6.35 -4.74 46.35
C GLY A 56 -6.31 -3.86 47.60
N GLU A 57 -7.49 -3.57 48.16
CA GLU A 57 -7.59 -2.85 49.45
C GLU A 57 -7.28 -3.80 50.62
N ILE A 58 -6.35 -3.43 51.50
CA ILE A 58 -6.18 -4.12 52.78
C ILE A 58 -7.28 -3.67 53.75
N LEU A 59 -8.23 -4.56 54.04
CA LEU A 59 -9.31 -4.29 54.99
C LEU A 59 -8.76 -4.21 56.42
N PRO A 60 -9.44 -3.50 57.36
CA PRO A 60 -9.06 -3.46 58.79
C PRO A 60 -9.03 -4.81 59.52
N THR A 61 -9.45 -5.90 58.85
CA THR A 61 -9.39 -7.29 59.30
C THR A 61 -8.14 -8.04 58.83
N GLY A 62 -7.29 -7.44 57.98
CA GLY A 62 -6.13 -8.08 57.35
C GLY A 62 -6.45 -8.90 56.09
N ALA A 63 -7.72 -8.91 55.63
CA ALA A 63 -8.09 -9.52 54.35
C ALA A 63 -7.98 -8.51 53.20
N GLN A 64 -7.55 -8.94 52.02
CA GLN A 64 -7.56 -8.10 50.81
C GLN A 64 -8.91 -8.19 50.08
N ASN A 65 -9.48 -7.05 49.70
CA ASN A 65 -10.43 -7.00 48.58
C ASN A 65 -9.60 -7.07 47.29
N ALA A 66 -9.57 -8.23 46.63
CA ALA A 66 -8.96 -8.35 45.31
C ALA A 66 -9.68 -7.46 44.29
N THR A 67 -8.89 -6.85 43.40
CA THR A 67 -9.38 -6.07 42.26
C THR A 67 -9.91 -6.97 41.13
N LYS A 68 -10.38 -6.34 40.07
CA LYS A 68 -10.87 -6.96 38.84
C LYS A 68 -10.33 -6.22 37.62
N SER A 69 -9.91 -6.97 36.63
CA SER A 69 -9.66 -6.49 35.28
C SER A 69 -10.96 -6.50 34.48
N ILE A 70 -11.12 -5.56 33.54
CA ILE A 70 -12.26 -5.51 32.61
C ILE A 70 -11.70 -5.47 31.18
N ARG A 71 -11.71 -6.61 30.49
CA ARG A 71 -11.36 -6.71 29.08
C ARG A 71 -12.62 -6.49 28.21
N ILE A 72 -12.45 -5.83 27.08
CA ILE A 72 -13.34 -5.98 25.91
C ILE A 72 -12.45 -6.55 24.78
N PRO A 73 -12.87 -7.59 24.04
CA PRO A 73 -12.11 -8.11 22.90
C PRO A 73 -11.77 -7.03 21.86
N GLY A 74 -10.62 -7.15 21.22
CA GLY A 74 -10.11 -6.17 20.26
C GLY A 74 -9.78 -4.77 20.81
N LEU A 75 -9.85 -4.51 22.12
CA LEU A 75 -9.62 -3.17 22.69
C LEU A 75 -8.37 -3.08 23.58
N GLU A 76 -7.55 -2.08 23.30
CA GLU A 76 -6.44 -1.65 24.16
C GLU A 76 -6.91 -1.22 25.55
N ASN A 77 -6.01 -1.32 26.54
CA ASN A 77 -6.20 -0.75 27.86
C ASN A 77 -5.48 0.59 28.01
N ARG A 78 -6.23 1.61 28.46
CA ARG A 78 -5.67 2.89 28.93
C ARG A 78 -5.19 2.72 30.36
N ILE A 79 -3.87 2.78 30.53
CA ILE A 79 -3.19 2.59 31.81
C ILE A 79 -2.68 3.94 32.31
N ILE A 80 -2.95 4.26 33.57
CA ILE A 80 -2.25 5.31 34.31
C ILE A 80 -1.87 4.72 35.66
N PRO A 81 -0.60 4.85 36.10
CA PRO A 81 -0.15 4.36 37.40
C PRO A 81 -1.04 4.80 38.57
N GLY A 82 -1.58 3.81 39.29
CA GLY A 82 -2.46 4.01 40.43
C GLY A 82 -3.92 4.37 40.11
N GLU A 83 -4.29 4.69 38.87
CA GLU A 83 -5.68 4.98 38.47
C GLU A 83 -6.36 3.74 37.86
N PRO A 84 -7.71 3.67 37.80
CA PRO A 84 -8.40 2.52 37.23
C PRO A 84 -8.00 2.24 35.77
N VAL A 85 -7.60 1.01 35.46
CA VAL A 85 -7.39 0.55 34.07
C VAL A 85 -8.75 0.41 33.38
N VAL A 86 -8.88 0.96 32.17
CA VAL A 86 -10.13 0.88 31.39
C VAL A 86 -9.84 0.63 29.91
N PRO A 87 -10.65 -0.21 29.22
CA PRO A 87 -10.49 -0.45 27.79
C PRO A 87 -11.00 0.74 26.95
N PHE A 88 -10.43 0.94 25.77
CA PHE A 88 -10.80 2.01 24.84
C PHE A 88 -10.65 1.59 23.36
N ARG A 89 -11.29 2.34 22.45
CA ARG A 89 -11.09 2.24 20.98
C ARG A 89 -10.66 3.60 20.44
N THR A 90 -9.56 3.63 19.71
CA THR A 90 -9.12 4.77 18.90
C THR A 90 -9.94 4.83 17.61
N ALA A 91 -10.81 5.83 17.45
CA ALA A 91 -11.50 6.09 16.19
C ALA A 91 -10.66 7.03 15.30
N ARG A 92 -10.56 6.70 14.01
CA ARG A 92 -9.75 7.37 12.98
C ARG A 92 -10.69 8.02 11.96
N ILE A 93 -10.97 9.31 12.10
CA ILE A 93 -11.97 10.00 11.26
C ILE A 93 -11.29 10.94 10.26
N LEU A 94 -11.34 10.59 8.97
CA LEU A 94 -10.89 11.47 7.89
C LEU A 94 -11.77 12.74 7.85
N ILE A 95 -11.12 13.89 7.80
CA ILE A 95 -11.74 15.21 7.59
C ILE A 95 -11.71 15.53 6.08
N PRO A 96 -12.82 15.99 5.49
CA PRO A 96 -12.86 16.38 4.08
C PRO A 96 -11.81 17.41 3.68
N LEU A 97 -11.29 17.29 2.45
CA LEU A 97 -10.30 18.22 1.91
C LEU A 97 -10.81 19.67 1.96
N GLY A 98 -10.06 20.55 2.61
CA GLY A 98 -10.39 21.96 2.74
C GLY A 98 -11.44 22.32 3.80
N GLU A 99 -11.87 21.38 4.66
CA GLU A 99 -12.73 21.69 5.81
C GLU A 99 -11.97 21.67 7.17
N GLU A 100 -12.40 22.50 8.11
CA GLU A 100 -11.92 22.57 9.49
C GLU A 100 -12.99 22.07 10.48
N ILE A 101 -12.55 21.36 11.54
CA ILE A 101 -13.43 20.84 12.60
C ILE A 101 -14.02 21.98 13.45
N GLN A 102 -15.34 22.01 13.56
CA GLN A 102 -16.10 23.01 14.31
C GLN A 102 -16.63 22.51 15.67
N ASP A 103 -16.97 21.21 15.76
CA ASP A 103 -17.49 20.56 16.97
C ASP A 103 -17.23 19.05 16.88
N VAL A 104 -16.92 18.40 18.01
CA VAL A 104 -16.72 16.95 18.09
C VAL A 104 -17.59 16.43 19.23
N LYS A 105 -18.56 15.58 18.89
CA LYS A 105 -19.63 15.21 19.81
C LYS A 105 -19.90 13.71 19.77
N VAL A 106 -19.55 13.04 20.86
CA VAL A 106 -19.84 11.63 21.09
C VAL A 106 -21.08 11.47 21.99
N LEU A 107 -22.05 10.67 21.55
CA LEU A 107 -23.22 10.29 22.33
C LEU A 107 -23.16 8.78 22.65
N PRO A 108 -22.94 8.39 23.91
CA PRO A 108 -22.92 6.99 24.30
C PRO A 108 -24.34 6.44 24.49
N GLY A 109 -24.51 5.13 24.31
CA GLY A 109 -25.78 4.42 24.46
C GLY A 109 -26.35 4.32 25.88
N GLU A 110 -27.35 3.46 26.06
CA GLU A 110 -27.93 3.21 27.39
C GLU A 110 -26.90 2.57 28.35
N LYS A 111 -26.84 3.10 29.58
CA LYS A 111 -25.92 2.63 30.63
C LYS A 111 -26.31 1.26 31.17
N LYS A 112 -25.65 0.20 30.70
CA LYS A 112 -25.76 -1.15 31.26
C LYS A 112 -24.98 -1.22 32.58
N ASN A 113 -25.64 -1.54 33.69
CA ASN A 113 -24.98 -1.64 35.00
C ASN A 113 -24.30 -3.02 35.14
N LEU A 114 -22.98 -3.03 35.38
CA LEU A 114 -22.16 -4.24 35.57
C LEU A 114 -22.05 -4.68 37.04
N GLY A 115 -22.59 -3.89 37.98
CA GLY A 115 -22.56 -4.11 39.41
C GLY A 115 -21.50 -3.28 40.13
N LYS A 116 -21.02 -3.79 41.27
CA LYS A 116 -19.96 -3.18 42.07
C LYS A 116 -18.65 -3.92 41.86
N ILE A 117 -17.71 -3.28 41.19
CA ILE A 117 -16.43 -3.85 40.76
C ILE A 117 -15.31 -2.98 41.34
N LEU A 118 -14.35 -3.55 42.04
CA LEU A 118 -13.11 -2.83 42.36
C LEU A 118 -12.18 -2.99 41.16
N ILE A 119 -12.18 -2.03 40.24
CA ILE A 119 -11.27 -2.05 39.08
C ILE A 119 -9.81 -2.00 39.58
N GLU A 120 -8.90 -2.63 38.87
CA GLU A 120 -7.47 -2.64 39.18
C GLU A 120 -6.77 -1.29 38.87
N PRO A 121 -5.77 -0.88 39.67
CA PRO A 121 -4.94 0.26 39.36
C PRO A 121 -3.91 -0.07 38.28
N GLY A 122 -3.68 0.87 37.36
CA GLY A 122 -2.56 0.81 36.43
C GLY A 122 -1.23 0.68 37.17
N GLN A 123 -0.28 -0.01 36.55
CA GLN A 123 1.03 -0.30 37.14
C GLN A 123 2.11 0.51 36.43
N ASP A 124 3.11 1.00 37.17
CA ASP A 124 4.22 1.78 36.60
C ASP A 124 4.91 1.01 35.44
N PRO A 125 5.18 1.68 34.31
CA PRO A 125 6.15 1.18 33.34
C PRO A 125 7.56 1.27 33.93
N LEU A 126 8.43 0.31 33.60
CA LEU A 126 9.80 0.22 34.11
C LEU A 126 10.78 -0.05 32.96
N PRO A 127 11.98 0.57 32.94
CA PRO A 127 13.03 0.22 31.98
C PRO A 127 13.44 -1.24 32.11
N ILE A 128 13.76 -1.91 31.00
CA ILE A 128 14.18 -3.33 30.94
C ILE A 128 15.53 -3.58 31.66
N SER A 129 16.24 -2.53 32.05
CA SER A 129 17.44 -2.55 32.91
C SER A 129 17.15 -2.36 34.41
N PHE A 130 15.89 -2.20 34.83
CA PHE A 130 15.53 -1.93 36.23
C PHE A 130 15.77 -3.14 37.14
N SER A 131 16.54 -2.93 38.22
CA SER A 131 17.03 -3.98 39.13
C SER A 131 16.69 -3.72 40.61
N GLY A 132 15.67 -2.90 40.89
CA GLY A 132 15.24 -2.54 42.25
C GLY A 132 14.13 -3.43 42.84
N ASN A 133 13.96 -3.38 44.17
CA ASN A 133 12.80 -3.99 44.83
C ASN A 133 11.53 -3.16 44.57
N TYR A 134 10.86 -3.40 43.45
CA TYR A 134 9.59 -2.74 43.11
C TYR A 134 8.37 -3.50 43.68
N THR A 135 7.39 -2.76 44.19
CA THR A 135 6.11 -3.28 44.71
C THR A 135 4.95 -2.73 43.91
N PHE A 136 3.93 -3.55 43.61
CA PHE A 136 2.71 -3.16 42.88
C PHE A 136 2.25 -1.73 43.22
N THR A 137 1.98 -0.95 42.18
CA THR A 137 1.56 0.45 42.27
C THR A 137 0.27 0.55 43.10
N PRO A 138 0.25 1.35 44.18
CA PRO A 138 -0.91 1.44 45.06
C PRO A 138 -2.06 2.17 44.37
N LEU A 139 -3.30 1.86 44.78
CA LEU A 139 -4.50 2.57 44.34
C LEU A 139 -4.38 4.06 44.73
N ASN A 140 -4.54 4.96 43.76
CA ASN A 140 -4.54 6.40 43.99
C ASN A 140 -5.74 6.78 44.89
N GLU A 141 -5.45 7.11 46.16
CA GLU A 141 -6.48 7.41 47.17
C GLU A 141 -7.42 8.56 46.78
N THR A 142 -6.98 9.49 45.93
CA THR A 142 -7.80 10.60 45.44
C THR A 142 -8.79 10.10 44.40
N THR A 143 -8.30 9.38 43.38
CA THR A 143 -9.13 8.86 42.27
C THR A 143 -10.08 7.78 42.76
N TYR A 144 -9.59 6.78 43.51
CA TYR A 144 -10.44 5.76 44.14
C TYR A 144 -11.34 6.31 45.26
N GLY A 145 -10.97 7.45 45.84
CA GLY A 145 -11.81 8.19 46.78
C GLY A 145 -12.92 9.02 46.12
N SER A 146 -12.97 9.13 44.79
CA SER A 146 -13.85 10.06 44.08
C SER A 146 -15.31 9.58 43.90
N MET A 147 -16.25 10.54 43.98
CA MET A 147 -17.65 10.34 43.58
C MET A 147 -17.91 10.68 42.11
N GLU A 148 -16.94 11.30 41.43
CA GLU A 148 -17.05 11.65 40.01
C GLU A 148 -16.82 10.42 39.12
N PRO A 149 -17.31 10.44 37.86
CA PRO A 149 -17.02 9.39 36.89
C PRO A 149 -15.53 9.25 36.58
N TYR A 150 -15.11 8.03 36.26
CA TYR A 150 -13.82 7.71 35.67
C TYR A 150 -14.00 6.76 34.45
N PRO A 151 -13.45 7.09 33.27
CA PRO A 151 -12.98 8.41 32.88
C PRO A 151 -14.06 9.49 33.07
N LYS A 152 -13.64 10.74 33.24
CA LYS A 152 -14.56 11.86 33.52
C LYS A 152 -15.57 12.06 32.39
N ASP A 153 -15.09 11.94 31.16
CA ASP A 153 -15.83 12.10 29.92
C ASP A 153 -15.73 10.78 29.13
N VAL A 154 -16.72 10.44 28.31
CA VAL A 154 -16.82 9.12 27.65
C VAL A 154 -15.96 8.97 26.40
N TYR A 155 -15.19 10.00 26.08
CA TYR A 155 -14.24 10.07 24.98
C TYR A 155 -13.16 11.12 25.29
N SER A 156 -12.04 11.07 24.56
CA SER A 156 -11.07 12.15 24.48
C SER A 156 -10.57 12.29 23.04
N VAL A 157 -10.54 13.51 22.52
CA VAL A 157 -9.82 13.82 21.28
C VAL A 157 -8.32 13.78 21.60
N ILE A 158 -7.55 13.06 20.78
CA ILE A 158 -6.08 13.03 20.85
C ILE A 158 -5.53 14.22 20.07
N GLY A 159 -5.91 14.33 18.80
CA GLY A 159 -5.55 15.44 17.92
C GLY A 159 -6.06 15.21 16.50
N VAL A 160 -5.67 16.11 15.60
CA VAL A 160 -5.59 15.80 14.17
C VAL A 160 -4.14 15.39 13.90
N GLN A 161 -3.96 14.39 13.04
CA GLN A 161 -2.69 14.06 12.41
C GLN A 161 -2.86 14.17 10.90
N GLU A 162 -1.77 14.36 10.17
CA GLU A 162 -1.75 14.49 8.71
C GLU A 162 -0.86 13.38 8.15
N LYS A 163 -1.46 12.38 7.50
CA LYS A 163 -0.72 11.33 6.79
C LYS A 163 -0.81 11.58 5.29
N GLN A 164 0.31 11.81 4.63
CA GLN A 164 0.34 12.03 3.16
C GLN A 164 -0.60 13.17 2.72
N GLY A 165 -0.79 14.17 3.58
CA GLY A 165 -1.72 15.29 3.42
C GLY A 165 -3.19 15.02 3.77
N TYR A 166 -3.57 13.77 4.06
CA TYR A 166 -4.91 13.43 4.53
C TYR A 166 -5.05 13.72 6.03
N LYS A 167 -6.02 14.56 6.41
CA LYS A 167 -6.16 15.05 7.79
C LYS A 167 -7.11 14.15 8.59
N ILE A 168 -6.56 13.37 9.51
CA ILE A 168 -7.27 12.34 10.29
C ILE A 168 -7.42 12.80 11.75
N LEU A 169 -8.67 12.84 12.24
CA LEU A 169 -9.03 13.15 13.62
C LEU A 169 -9.05 11.87 14.47
N TYR A 170 -8.17 11.79 15.47
CA TYR A 170 -8.03 10.66 16.40
C TYR A 170 -8.85 10.89 17.67
N ILE A 171 -9.75 9.96 18.00
CA ILE A 171 -10.66 10.04 19.16
C ILE A 171 -10.70 8.72 19.93
N ASN A 172 -10.23 8.71 21.17
CA ASN A 172 -10.43 7.56 22.06
C ASN A 172 -11.87 7.54 22.60
N LEU A 173 -12.56 6.42 22.44
CA LEU A 173 -13.87 6.13 23.02
C LEU A 173 -13.71 5.22 24.25
N TYR A 174 -14.46 5.49 25.34
CA TYR A 174 -14.37 4.74 26.60
C TYR A 174 -15.67 3.97 26.91
N PRO A 175 -15.81 2.68 26.50
CA PRO A 175 -17.00 1.86 26.78
C PRO A 175 -17.34 1.66 28.25
N ILE A 176 -16.38 1.86 29.17
CA ILE A 176 -16.55 1.67 30.61
C ILE A 176 -16.61 3.02 31.34
N MET A 177 -17.64 3.20 32.16
CA MET A 177 -17.78 4.30 33.11
C MET A 177 -17.83 3.75 34.53
N TYR A 178 -16.89 4.19 35.36
CA TYR A 178 -16.71 3.77 36.74
C TYR A 178 -17.01 4.91 37.72
N ILE A 179 -17.55 4.62 38.91
CA ILE A 179 -17.69 5.59 40.01
C ILE A 179 -16.86 5.09 41.21
N PRO A 180 -15.59 5.50 41.34
CA PRO A 180 -14.62 4.72 42.11
C PRO A 180 -14.97 4.50 43.58
N LYS A 181 -15.42 5.54 44.30
CA LYS A 181 -15.75 5.45 45.74
C LYS A 181 -16.92 4.51 46.03
N THR A 182 -17.89 4.41 45.12
CA THR A 182 -19.06 3.52 45.28
C THR A 182 -18.86 2.17 44.60
N LYS A 183 -17.87 2.09 43.71
CA LYS A 183 -17.51 0.95 42.85
C LYS A 183 -18.56 0.60 41.80
N ASP A 184 -19.58 1.44 41.63
CA ASP A 184 -20.63 1.24 40.61
C ASP A 184 -20.01 1.38 39.23
N THR A 185 -20.17 0.35 38.40
CA THR A 185 -19.56 0.26 37.07
C THR A 185 -20.62 0.09 36.00
N TYR A 186 -20.45 0.78 34.88
CA TYR A 186 -21.38 0.84 33.77
C TYR A 186 -20.67 0.62 32.45
N TYR A 187 -21.39 0.05 31.49
CA TYR A 187 -20.95 -0.21 30.12
C TYR A 187 -21.88 0.45 29.11
N PHE A 188 -21.33 0.90 28.00
CA PHE A 188 -22.04 1.49 26.85
C PHE A 188 -21.90 0.59 25.61
N GLY A 189 -22.99 -0.04 25.18
CA GLY A 189 -22.98 -0.95 24.01
C GLY A 189 -23.08 -0.27 22.63
N THR A 190 -23.11 1.07 22.59
CA THR A 190 -23.07 1.87 21.35
C THR A 190 -22.45 3.23 21.62
N PHE A 191 -21.82 3.81 20.59
CA PHE A 191 -21.38 5.20 20.54
C PHE A 191 -21.78 5.80 19.20
N ASP A 192 -22.57 6.88 19.22
CA ASP A 192 -22.88 7.68 18.03
C ASP A 192 -21.94 8.88 18.00
N LEU A 193 -21.10 8.99 16.96
CA LEU A 193 -20.17 10.10 16.75
C LEU A 193 -20.75 11.08 15.72
N GLU A 194 -20.68 12.36 16.05
CA GLU A 194 -21.03 13.50 15.21
C GLU A 194 -19.83 14.45 15.21
N VAL A 195 -19.10 14.49 14.08
CA VAL A 195 -18.06 15.50 13.84
C VAL A 195 -18.66 16.54 12.92
N LYS A 196 -18.58 17.81 13.32
CA LYS A 196 -18.97 18.93 12.48
C LYS A 196 -17.74 19.55 11.85
N THR A 197 -17.87 19.90 10.59
CA THR A 197 -16.84 20.52 9.78
C THR A 197 -17.43 21.71 9.01
N ALA A 198 -16.58 22.63 8.56
CA ALA A 198 -16.97 23.73 7.68
C ALA A 198 -15.77 24.13 6.81
N PRO A 199 -15.97 24.69 5.60
CA PRO A 199 -14.87 25.12 4.74
C PRO A 199 -13.91 26.10 5.42
N ALA A 200 -12.61 25.85 5.28
CA ALA A 200 -11.54 26.74 5.76
C ALA A 200 -11.55 28.10 5.04
N GLU A 201 -10.98 29.15 5.65
CA GLU A 201 -10.83 30.46 4.97
C GLU A 201 -9.87 30.37 3.75
N THR A 202 -8.98 29.38 3.74
CA THR A 202 -8.05 29.07 2.65
C THR A 202 -7.87 27.56 2.54
N LEU A 203 -7.96 27.00 1.33
CA LEU A 203 -7.54 25.62 1.07
C LEU A 203 -6.03 25.51 1.26
N ASP A 204 -5.61 24.80 2.30
CA ASP A 204 -4.25 24.32 2.46
C ASP A 204 -4.22 22.83 2.12
N ARG A 205 -3.37 22.45 1.14
CA ARG A 205 -3.21 21.05 0.71
C ARG A 205 -2.12 20.31 1.49
N GLY A 206 -1.35 20.99 2.34
CA GLY A 206 -0.30 20.36 3.16
C GLY A 206 0.67 19.53 2.32
N LEU A 207 0.71 18.22 2.57
CA LEU A 207 1.47 17.22 1.81
C LEU A 207 0.63 16.29 0.92
N PHE A 208 -0.54 16.74 0.49
CA PHE A 208 -1.39 15.96 -0.41
C PHE A 208 -0.81 15.96 -1.83
N ARG A 209 -0.40 14.78 -2.32
CA ARG A 209 0.30 14.56 -3.61
C ARG A 209 -0.49 13.77 -4.66
N GLY A 210 -1.78 13.49 -4.41
CA GLY A 210 -2.71 12.93 -5.40
C GLY A 210 -2.52 11.46 -5.80
N LEU A 211 -1.54 10.73 -5.25
CA LEU A 211 -1.24 9.37 -5.72
C LEU A 211 -2.34 8.35 -5.34
N PRO A 212 -2.75 7.43 -6.26
CA PRO A 212 -3.75 6.41 -5.98
C PRO A 212 -3.41 5.50 -4.79
N ASP A 213 -2.16 5.08 -4.64
CA ASP A 213 -1.74 4.18 -3.56
C ASP A 213 -1.88 4.81 -2.16
N ASP A 214 -1.64 6.12 -2.04
CA ASP A 214 -1.89 6.86 -0.80
C ASP A 214 -3.39 6.81 -0.46
N SER A 215 -4.26 6.97 -1.46
CA SER A 215 -5.72 6.92 -1.27
C SER A 215 -6.19 5.53 -0.82
N VAL A 216 -5.66 4.46 -1.41
CA VAL A 216 -5.96 3.07 -1.06
C VAL A 216 -5.44 2.72 0.34
N LEU A 217 -4.31 3.30 0.77
CA LEU A 217 -3.80 3.18 2.14
C LEU A 217 -4.77 3.84 3.13
N ILE A 218 -5.18 5.08 2.86
CA ILE A 218 -6.06 5.84 3.75
C ILE A 218 -7.47 5.23 3.83
N GLU A 219 -8.02 4.71 2.73
CA GLU A 219 -9.31 3.98 2.74
C GLU A 219 -9.33 2.77 3.67
N ARG A 220 -8.19 2.08 3.83
CA ARG A 220 -8.06 0.96 4.77
C ARG A 220 -7.91 1.42 6.22
N MET A 221 -7.27 2.57 6.44
CA MET A 221 -6.91 3.09 7.76
C MET A 221 -8.08 3.75 8.51
N VAL A 222 -9.00 4.41 7.81
CA VAL A 222 -10.02 5.28 8.47
C VAL A 222 -11.37 4.61 8.69
N ASP A 223 -12.07 4.99 9.76
CA ASP A 223 -13.39 4.47 10.12
C ASP A 223 -14.53 5.02 9.21
N ASN A 224 -14.23 5.96 8.31
CA ASN A 224 -15.15 6.65 7.38
C ASN A 224 -14.59 6.82 5.94
N PRO A 225 -14.20 5.74 5.22
CA PRO A 225 -13.46 5.83 3.96
C PRO A 225 -14.18 6.59 2.84
N GLY A 226 -15.51 6.71 2.89
CA GLY A 226 -16.28 7.47 1.89
C GLY A 226 -15.94 8.97 1.80
N GLU A 227 -15.21 9.55 2.75
CA GLU A 227 -14.71 10.93 2.66
C GLU A 227 -13.39 11.03 1.85
N VAL A 228 -12.73 9.92 1.49
CA VAL A 228 -11.53 9.93 0.60
C VAL A 228 -11.87 10.51 -0.76
N ALA A 229 -13.10 10.29 -1.26
CA ALA A 229 -13.63 10.90 -2.47
C ALA A 229 -13.74 12.45 -2.44
N THR A 230 -13.46 13.10 -1.30
CA THR A 230 -13.33 14.57 -1.22
C THR A 230 -11.93 15.06 -1.58
N TYR A 231 -10.92 14.17 -1.58
CA TYR A 231 -9.53 14.45 -1.96
C TYR A 231 -9.31 14.22 -3.48
N SER A 232 -10.33 14.53 -4.30
CA SER A 232 -10.26 14.41 -5.76
C SER A 232 -9.84 15.74 -6.40
N GLU A 233 -8.53 15.94 -6.56
CA GLU A 233 -7.94 17.04 -7.32
C GLU A 233 -6.78 16.49 -8.17
N ASP A 234 -6.71 16.90 -9.43
CA ASP A 234 -5.71 16.44 -10.39
C ASP A 234 -4.33 17.05 -10.03
N ILE A 235 -3.56 16.28 -9.25
CA ILE A 235 -2.24 16.64 -8.74
C ILE A 235 -1.31 15.46 -8.99
N VAL A 236 -0.28 15.66 -9.80
CA VAL A 236 0.79 14.69 -10.04
C VAL A 236 2.14 15.28 -9.60
N PRO A 237 3.07 14.46 -9.06
CA PRO A 237 4.45 14.88 -8.85
C PRO A 237 5.09 15.33 -10.17
N MET A 238 5.70 16.52 -10.19
CA MET A 238 6.24 17.16 -11.40
C MET A 238 7.48 16.45 -12.00
N GLY A 239 7.92 15.31 -11.44
CA GLY A 239 9.18 14.65 -11.79
C GLY A 239 10.43 15.50 -11.59
N SER A 240 10.38 16.61 -10.85
CA SER A 240 11.48 17.58 -10.83
C SER A 240 11.58 18.38 -9.53
N SER A 241 12.72 18.24 -8.86
CA SER A 241 13.14 19.07 -7.72
C SER A 241 14.56 19.61 -7.96
N PRO A 242 15.05 20.58 -7.16
CA PRO A 242 16.40 21.15 -7.32
C PRO A 242 17.57 20.16 -7.31
N LEU A 243 17.37 18.90 -6.86
CA LEU A 243 18.39 17.84 -6.84
C LEU A 243 17.99 16.54 -7.57
N LEU A 244 16.75 16.37 -8.03
CA LEU A 244 16.26 15.16 -8.70
C LEU A 244 15.48 15.46 -9.98
N ASP A 245 15.74 14.67 -11.02
CA ASP A 245 15.19 14.78 -12.37
C ASP A 245 14.66 13.40 -12.78
N GLY A 246 13.33 13.27 -12.92
CA GLY A 246 12.58 12.00 -12.94
C GLY A 246 11.80 11.72 -11.64
N ASN A 247 10.82 10.82 -11.72
CA ASN A 247 10.13 10.25 -10.55
C ASN A 247 10.96 9.10 -9.94
N TYR A 248 10.86 8.94 -8.62
CA TYR A 248 11.61 7.96 -7.84
C TYR A 248 10.77 7.48 -6.65
N ASP A 249 10.81 6.18 -6.36
CA ASP A 249 10.22 5.60 -5.16
C ASP A 249 11.15 5.72 -3.94
N TYR A 250 12.47 5.68 -4.21
CA TYR A 250 13.49 5.37 -3.21
C TYR A 250 14.73 6.28 -3.34
N VAL A 251 15.15 6.91 -2.24
CA VAL A 251 16.34 7.77 -2.20
C VAL A 251 17.34 7.32 -1.15
N ILE A 252 18.60 7.15 -1.55
CA ILE A 252 19.74 7.03 -0.63
C ILE A 252 20.30 8.43 -0.36
N ILE A 253 20.32 8.84 0.90
CA ILE A 253 20.96 10.08 1.36
C ILE A 253 22.29 9.70 2.02
N THR A 254 23.42 10.19 1.50
CA THR A 254 24.76 9.79 1.94
C THR A 254 25.78 10.91 1.73
N ASN A 255 27.07 10.73 2.07
CA ASN A 255 28.11 11.72 1.70
C ASN A 255 28.73 11.43 0.32
N LEU A 256 29.46 12.42 -0.21
CA LEU A 256 30.15 12.30 -1.50
C LEU A 256 31.24 11.22 -1.51
N ALA A 257 31.78 10.80 -0.36
CA ALA A 257 32.77 9.72 -0.29
C ALA A 257 32.12 8.34 -0.53
N LEU A 258 31.05 8.01 0.21
CA LEU A 258 30.30 6.78 0.08
C LEU A 258 29.57 6.67 -1.27
N LYS A 259 29.01 7.78 -1.79
CA LYS A 259 28.46 7.84 -3.16
C LYS A 259 29.50 7.50 -4.25
N ASN A 260 30.79 7.77 -4.01
CA ASN A 260 31.90 7.46 -4.92
C ASN A 260 32.69 6.20 -4.52
N ALA A 261 32.19 5.40 -3.57
CA ALA A 261 32.90 4.21 -3.09
C ALA A 261 33.03 3.13 -4.19
N PRO A 262 34.13 2.38 -4.21
CA PRO A 262 34.37 1.36 -5.24
C PRO A 262 33.44 0.14 -5.08
N GLY A 263 32.94 -0.39 -6.19
CA GLY A 263 32.23 -1.68 -6.22
C GLY A 263 33.14 -2.89 -5.89
N PRO A 264 32.58 -4.11 -5.81
CA PRO A 264 31.34 -4.53 -6.48
C PRO A 264 30.05 -4.38 -5.66
N TYR A 265 30.12 -3.97 -4.40
CA TYR A 265 28.96 -3.68 -3.56
C TYR A 265 29.08 -2.24 -3.06
N ASN A 266 28.31 -1.34 -3.65
CA ASN A 266 28.22 0.07 -3.27
C ASN A 266 26.80 0.59 -3.51
N PHE A 267 26.52 1.86 -3.19
CA PHE A 267 25.19 2.42 -3.40
C PHE A 267 24.73 2.49 -4.86
N THR A 268 25.64 2.51 -5.85
CA THR A 268 25.27 2.30 -7.26
C THR A 268 24.71 0.89 -7.46
N THR A 269 25.37 -0.14 -6.94
CA THR A 269 24.89 -1.53 -7.02
C THR A 269 23.56 -1.74 -6.30
N LEU A 270 23.32 -1.05 -5.18
CA LEU A 270 22.02 -1.10 -4.50
C LEU A 270 20.92 -0.43 -5.35
N VAL A 271 21.19 0.75 -5.92
CA VAL A 271 20.27 1.42 -6.85
C VAL A 271 20.00 0.59 -8.11
N ASP A 272 21.03 0.01 -8.73
CA ASP A 272 20.89 -0.89 -9.88
C ASP A 272 20.00 -2.11 -9.53
N TRP A 273 20.14 -2.65 -8.31
CA TRP A 273 19.32 -3.75 -7.81
C TRP A 273 17.86 -3.35 -7.58
N LYS A 274 17.59 -2.24 -6.86
CA LYS A 274 16.22 -1.73 -6.64
C LYS A 274 15.52 -1.45 -7.98
N ASN A 275 16.20 -0.75 -8.89
CA ASN A 275 15.71 -0.50 -10.26
C ASN A 275 15.40 -1.81 -11.01
N SER A 276 16.21 -2.86 -10.83
CA SER A 276 15.96 -4.17 -11.48
C SER A 276 14.74 -4.93 -10.98
N LYS A 277 14.17 -4.53 -9.82
CA LYS A 277 12.90 -5.02 -9.29
C LYS A 277 11.70 -4.11 -9.63
N GLY A 278 11.93 -2.99 -10.33
CA GLY A 278 10.90 -1.98 -10.60
C GLY A 278 10.76 -0.88 -9.54
N VAL A 279 11.67 -0.79 -8.56
CA VAL A 279 11.71 0.30 -7.57
C VAL A 279 12.66 1.38 -8.06
N ALA A 280 12.13 2.52 -8.49
CA ALA A 280 12.89 3.63 -9.07
C ALA A 280 13.76 4.30 -7.99
N ALA A 281 15.08 4.08 -8.09
CA ALA A 281 16.02 4.40 -7.03
C ALA A 281 17.13 5.39 -7.44
N THR A 282 17.60 6.21 -6.50
CA THR A 282 18.63 7.24 -6.73
C THR A 282 19.48 7.55 -5.49
N VAL A 283 20.56 8.32 -5.65
CA VAL A 283 21.49 8.71 -4.57
C VAL A 283 21.74 10.22 -4.56
N VAL A 284 21.40 10.89 -3.47
CA VAL A 284 21.64 12.33 -3.24
C VAL A 284 22.71 12.50 -2.15
N THR A 285 23.57 13.53 -2.28
CA THR A 285 24.58 13.79 -1.24
C THR A 285 24.10 14.80 -0.21
N VAL A 286 24.51 14.61 1.05
CA VAL A 286 24.32 15.61 2.10
C VAL A 286 25.02 16.92 1.75
N GLU A 287 26.17 16.89 1.06
CA GLU A 287 26.84 18.10 0.59
C GLU A 287 26.00 18.91 -0.42
N ASP A 288 25.30 18.24 -1.34
CA ASP A 288 24.37 18.87 -2.29
C ASP A 288 23.12 19.41 -1.57
N ILE A 289 22.58 18.65 -0.61
CA ILE A 289 21.44 19.07 0.23
C ILE A 289 21.80 20.31 1.05
N TYR A 290 22.95 20.31 1.73
CA TYR A 290 23.41 21.40 2.59
C TYR A 290 23.73 22.68 1.83
N ALA A 291 24.00 22.59 0.53
CA ALA A 291 24.24 23.72 -0.37
C ALA A 291 22.94 24.30 -0.97
N THR A 292 21.92 23.46 -1.13
CA THR A 292 20.67 23.80 -1.83
C THR A 292 19.53 24.20 -0.87
N TYR A 293 19.30 23.42 0.19
CA TYR A 293 18.12 23.58 1.04
C TYR A 293 18.38 24.49 2.26
N PRO A 294 17.43 25.37 2.63
CA PRO A 294 17.52 26.17 3.83
C PRO A 294 17.13 25.36 5.08
N GLY A 295 17.76 25.67 6.22
CA GLY A 295 17.44 25.08 7.53
C GLY A 295 18.25 25.78 8.63
N ALA A 296 17.79 25.70 9.88
CA ALA A 296 18.53 26.21 11.04
C ALA A 296 19.75 25.33 11.40
N ASP A 297 19.62 24.03 11.15
CA ASP A 297 20.65 22.99 11.26
C ASP A 297 20.60 22.07 10.03
N ASP A 298 21.51 21.09 9.99
CA ASP A 298 21.66 20.20 8.83
C ASP A 298 20.54 19.15 8.73
N GLN A 299 19.99 18.71 9.88
CA GLN A 299 18.79 17.87 9.92
C GLN A 299 17.57 18.56 9.30
N GLN A 300 17.34 19.85 9.57
CA GLN A 300 16.25 20.60 8.94
C GLN A 300 16.40 20.65 7.40
N LYS A 301 17.62 20.69 6.87
CA LYS A 301 17.87 20.69 5.42
C LYS A 301 17.59 19.33 4.80
N ILE A 302 18.00 18.23 5.47
CA ILE A 302 17.71 16.86 5.02
C ILE A 302 16.19 16.63 5.00
N ARG A 303 15.48 16.97 6.07
CA ARG A 303 14.00 16.90 6.11
C ARG A 303 13.35 17.80 5.06
N GLY A 304 13.92 18.99 4.81
CA GLY A 304 13.47 19.91 3.76
C GLY A 304 13.64 19.33 2.34
N PHE A 305 14.75 18.66 2.06
CA PHE A 305 14.96 17.91 0.81
C PHE A 305 13.96 16.76 0.68
N ILE A 306 13.76 15.95 1.73
CA ILE A 306 12.82 14.82 1.70
C ILE A 306 11.39 15.32 1.44
N LYS A 307 10.94 16.41 2.08
CA LYS A 307 9.62 17.01 1.85
C LYS A 307 9.43 17.51 0.41
N ASP A 308 10.48 18.04 -0.20
CA ASP A 308 10.47 18.53 -1.58
C ASP A 308 10.50 17.39 -2.60
N ALA A 309 11.30 16.35 -2.37
CA ALA A 309 11.34 15.13 -3.20
C ALA A 309 10.04 14.30 -3.08
N TYR A 310 9.42 14.25 -1.90
CA TYR A 310 8.16 13.54 -1.67
C TYR A 310 7.01 14.16 -2.49
N LEU A 311 6.94 15.50 -2.53
CA LEU A 311 5.97 16.24 -3.34
C LEU A 311 6.26 16.18 -4.84
N ASN A 312 7.52 16.42 -5.22
CA ASN A 312 7.86 16.71 -6.62
C ASN A 312 8.41 15.52 -7.41
N ASN A 313 8.85 14.44 -6.74
CA ASN A 313 9.42 13.24 -7.37
C ASN A 313 8.73 11.93 -6.93
N GLY A 314 7.74 11.97 -6.02
CA GLY A 314 6.93 10.81 -5.62
C GLY A 314 7.52 9.87 -4.57
N ILE A 315 8.65 10.23 -3.93
CA ILE A 315 9.40 9.28 -3.08
C ILE A 315 8.57 8.74 -1.91
N THR A 316 8.78 7.46 -1.60
CA THR A 316 8.07 6.71 -0.55
C THR A 316 9.05 6.03 0.42
N TYR A 317 10.32 5.84 0.04
CA TYR A 317 11.37 5.24 0.87
C TYR A 317 12.63 6.12 0.93
N VAL A 318 13.25 6.20 2.12
CA VAL A 318 14.53 6.90 2.31
C VAL A 318 15.51 6.01 3.09
N LEU A 319 16.65 5.68 2.47
CA LEU A 319 17.78 5.07 3.16
C LEU A 319 18.78 6.15 3.58
N LEU A 320 18.97 6.30 4.89
CA LEU A 320 20.03 7.13 5.46
C LEU A 320 21.35 6.34 5.37
N GLY A 321 22.06 6.55 4.27
CA GLY A 321 23.28 5.83 3.89
C GLY A 321 24.53 6.38 4.57
N GLY A 322 24.58 6.35 5.90
CA GLY A 322 25.70 6.79 6.69
C GLY A 322 25.33 6.87 8.17
N ASP A 323 26.32 6.81 9.05
CA ASP A 323 26.07 6.85 10.49
C ASP A 323 25.74 8.26 11.06
N ALA A 324 25.12 8.32 12.25
CA ALA A 324 24.70 9.50 13.01
C ALA A 324 25.48 9.72 14.33
N ASP A 325 26.69 9.17 14.43
CA ASP A 325 27.64 9.27 15.53
C ASP A 325 27.61 10.57 16.35
N GLY A 326 27.51 10.43 17.67
CA GLY A 326 27.40 11.57 18.58
C GLY A 326 28.74 12.30 18.80
N SER A 327 29.87 11.60 18.67
CA SER A 327 31.21 12.21 18.65
C SER A 327 32.31 11.22 18.27
N HIS A 328 33.11 11.55 17.23
CA HIS A 328 34.34 10.84 16.83
C HIS A 328 35.22 10.45 18.04
N LEU A 329 35.19 9.17 18.41
CA LEU A 329 35.93 8.60 19.54
C LEU A 329 36.50 7.23 19.16
N GLY A 330 37.83 7.10 19.18
CA GLY A 330 38.50 5.81 18.92
C GLY A 330 38.93 5.66 17.46
N ASP A 331 38.84 4.44 16.95
CA ASP A 331 39.18 4.07 15.56
C ASP A 331 37.94 3.56 14.78
N ASP A 332 36.82 3.24 15.46
CA ASP A 332 35.54 2.82 14.87
C ASP A 332 34.58 4.02 14.70
N SER A 333 34.38 4.86 15.72
CA SER A 333 33.50 6.05 15.63
C SER A 333 34.16 7.22 14.90
N TRP A 334 33.45 7.91 14.00
CA TRP A 334 33.94 8.94 13.04
C TRP A 334 33.20 10.30 13.13
N ASP A 335 33.42 11.17 12.14
CA ASP A 335 32.62 12.38 11.93
C ASP A 335 31.27 11.98 11.29
N ASN A 336 30.19 12.25 12.03
CA ASN A 336 28.78 12.05 11.66
C ASN A 336 28.44 12.35 10.19
N ILE A 337 27.80 11.39 9.50
CA ILE A 337 27.55 11.44 8.05
C ILE A 337 26.11 11.86 7.72
N VAL A 338 25.12 11.25 8.37
CA VAL A 338 23.69 11.58 8.20
C VAL A 338 23.05 11.77 9.58
N PRO A 339 23.08 12.99 10.15
CA PRO A 339 22.79 13.20 11.57
C PRO A 339 21.34 12.87 11.92
N ALA A 340 21.12 12.19 13.04
CA ALA A 340 19.78 12.00 13.61
C ALA A 340 19.24 13.30 14.23
N ARG A 341 17.93 13.36 14.45
CA ARG A 341 17.30 14.36 15.31
C ARG A 341 17.16 13.80 16.72
N GLY A 342 17.57 14.60 17.70
CA GLY A 342 17.19 14.40 19.10
C GLY A 342 15.74 14.83 19.34
N LEU A 343 14.90 13.89 19.77
CA LEU A 343 13.50 14.13 20.18
C LEU A 343 13.33 14.00 21.70
N TRP A 344 12.35 14.72 22.23
CA TRP A 344 12.05 14.80 23.66
C TRP A 344 10.94 13.83 24.08
N ALA A 345 11.21 13.00 25.07
CA ALA A 345 10.17 12.37 25.88
C ALA A 345 10.60 12.40 27.36
N TRP A 346 9.76 11.85 28.24
CA TRP A 346 9.81 12.08 29.69
C TRP A 346 11.19 11.89 30.35
N ASP A 347 11.46 12.75 31.34
CA ASP A 347 12.72 13.00 32.08
C ASP A 347 13.20 11.81 32.95
N TYR A 348 13.44 10.65 32.33
CA TYR A 348 14.19 9.51 32.92
C TYR A 348 15.68 9.52 32.51
N GLU A 349 16.06 10.41 31.60
CA GLU A 349 17.44 10.61 31.13
C GLU A 349 18.01 11.98 31.55
N ALA A 350 19.25 12.27 31.14
CA ALA A 350 19.85 13.59 31.33
C ALA A 350 19.02 14.70 30.66
N SER A 351 18.91 15.85 31.34
CA SER A 351 17.99 16.92 30.94
C SER A 351 18.69 18.04 30.14
N PRO A 352 18.17 18.47 28.97
CA PRO A 352 16.95 17.96 28.32
C PRO A 352 17.17 16.56 27.69
N PRO A 353 16.19 15.65 27.80
CA PRO A 353 16.20 14.35 27.12
C PRO A 353 16.49 14.45 25.62
N ASN A 354 17.26 13.48 25.11
CA ASN A 354 17.78 13.46 23.75
C ASN A 354 17.72 12.04 23.17
N ILE A 355 16.59 11.69 22.57
CA ILE A 355 16.34 10.40 21.91
C ILE A 355 16.67 10.55 20.43
N PRO A 356 17.75 9.95 19.89
CA PRO A 356 18.05 9.99 18.47
C PRO A 356 17.01 9.16 17.73
N SER A 357 16.37 9.79 16.77
CA SER A 357 15.25 9.23 16.03
C SER A 357 15.29 9.65 14.58
N ASP A 358 15.17 8.68 13.69
CA ASP A 358 15.02 8.92 12.26
C ASP A 358 13.55 9.12 11.84
N LEU A 359 12.61 8.99 12.79
CA LEU A 359 11.20 9.39 12.63
C LEU A 359 11.06 10.85 12.16
N TYR A 360 11.96 11.74 12.58
CA TYR A 360 12.01 13.13 12.13
C TYR A 360 12.15 13.29 10.60
N TYR A 361 12.67 12.27 9.91
CA TYR A 361 12.78 12.21 8.46
C TYR A 361 11.62 11.45 7.78
N ALA A 362 10.79 10.75 8.57
CA ALA A 362 9.62 9.99 8.10
C ALA A 362 8.34 10.86 8.14
N CYS A 363 8.11 11.52 9.28
CA CYS A 363 7.06 12.51 9.48
C CYS A 363 7.54 13.84 8.90
N LEU A 364 6.84 14.40 7.91
CA LEU A 364 7.30 15.58 7.17
C LEU A 364 6.49 16.85 7.45
N ASP A 365 5.35 16.76 8.14
CA ASP A 365 4.54 17.92 8.54
C ASP A 365 4.88 18.52 9.91
N GLY A 366 4.45 19.76 10.13
CA GLY A 366 4.95 20.62 11.20
C GLY A 366 6.46 20.90 11.12
N ASN A 367 7.06 21.40 12.21
CA ASN A 367 8.51 21.61 12.33
C ASN A 367 9.16 20.89 13.53
N PHE A 368 8.35 20.25 14.40
CA PHE A 368 8.73 19.63 15.68
C PHE A 368 9.32 20.60 16.75
N ASP A 369 9.36 21.91 16.52
CA ASP A 369 9.82 22.97 17.46
C ASP A 369 8.92 24.19 17.25
N TYR A 370 7.60 24.04 17.46
CA TYR A 370 6.62 25.12 17.27
C TYR A 370 6.80 26.21 18.32
N ASN A 371 7.35 25.85 19.49
CA ASN A 371 7.59 26.79 20.57
C ASN A 371 8.89 27.61 20.37
N GLY A 372 9.81 27.15 19.51
CA GLY A 372 11.02 27.85 19.10
C GLY A 372 12.11 27.91 20.17
N ASN A 373 12.17 26.88 21.04
CA ASN A 373 13.20 26.78 22.09
C ASN A 373 14.40 25.91 21.69
N GLY A 374 14.26 25.07 20.64
CA GLY A 374 15.32 24.21 20.12
C GLY A 374 15.43 22.82 20.77
N VAL A 375 14.53 22.48 21.70
CA VAL A 375 14.12 21.10 22.00
C VAL A 375 13.08 20.71 20.94
N TYR A 376 13.12 19.46 20.46
CA TYR A 376 12.21 19.00 19.41
C TYR A 376 11.32 17.86 19.89
N GLY A 377 10.07 17.83 19.42
CA GLY A 377 9.13 16.73 19.70
C GLY A 377 8.47 16.80 21.08
N GLU A 378 8.46 17.96 21.76
CA GLU A 378 7.73 18.11 23.02
C GLU A 378 6.21 17.92 22.77
N PRO A 379 5.41 17.46 23.76
CA PRO A 379 3.97 17.25 23.59
C PRO A 379 3.16 18.53 23.35
N GLU A 380 3.82 19.69 23.36
CA GLU A 380 3.30 21.03 23.05
C GLU A 380 3.86 21.61 21.73
N ASP A 381 4.70 20.89 20.97
CA ASP A 381 5.26 21.32 19.68
C ASP A 381 4.37 21.01 18.47
N GLY A 382 3.09 20.74 18.70
CA GLY A 382 2.08 20.61 17.66
C GLY A 382 1.42 21.92 17.22
N PRO A 383 0.65 21.87 16.12
CA PRO A 383 -0.31 22.92 15.76
C PRO A 383 -1.15 23.36 16.97
N GLY A 384 -1.17 24.67 17.24
CA GLY A 384 -1.92 25.25 18.36
C GLY A 384 -1.41 24.92 19.77
N GLY A 385 -0.23 24.29 19.92
CA GLY A 385 0.26 23.77 21.20
C GLY A 385 -0.28 22.37 21.53
N GLY A 386 -0.71 21.63 20.50
CA GLY A 386 -1.07 20.21 20.56
C GLY A 386 0.15 19.29 20.50
N GLU A 387 -0.10 18.02 20.22
CA GLU A 387 0.94 17.02 19.91
C GLU A 387 1.59 17.31 18.55
N VAL A 388 2.88 16.97 18.38
CA VAL A 388 3.49 16.91 17.04
C VAL A 388 2.74 15.94 16.12
N ASP A 389 2.99 16.03 14.82
CA ASP A 389 2.56 14.95 13.94
C ASP A 389 3.49 13.74 14.08
N LEU A 390 2.90 12.54 14.16
CA LEU A 390 3.58 11.26 14.36
C LEU A 390 3.42 10.30 13.16
N MET A 391 2.66 10.70 12.14
CA MET A 391 2.41 9.91 10.93
C MET A 391 3.56 10.12 9.94
N ALA A 392 3.87 9.10 9.14
CA ALA A 392 4.90 9.21 8.12
C ALA A 392 4.32 9.36 6.72
N GLU A 393 5.01 10.19 5.95
CA GLU A 393 4.89 10.34 4.49
C GLU A 393 5.82 9.40 3.74
N VAL A 394 6.99 9.11 4.33
CA VAL A 394 8.03 8.22 3.77
C VAL A 394 8.57 7.25 4.81
N TYR A 395 8.93 6.05 4.39
CA TYR A 395 9.46 5.02 5.26
C TYR A 395 10.99 5.10 5.31
N VAL A 396 11.53 5.28 6.51
CA VAL A 396 12.94 5.55 6.75
C VAL A 396 13.64 4.35 7.37
N GLY A 397 14.83 4.04 6.87
CA GLY A 397 15.78 3.11 7.49
C GLY A 397 17.19 3.66 7.38
N ARG A 398 18.10 3.17 8.22
CA ARG A 398 19.50 3.61 8.27
C ARG A 398 20.44 2.49 7.88
N ALA A 399 21.40 2.78 7.02
CA ALA A 399 22.64 2.02 6.94
C ALA A 399 23.66 2.75 7.84
N PRO A 400 23.87 2.30 9.10
CA PRO A 400 24.90 2.88 9.96
C PRO A 400 26.25 2.43 9.41
N ILE A 401 26.94 3.30 8.69
CA ILE A 401 28.22 3.00 8.05
C ILE A 401 29.07 4.27 8.00
N ASP A 402 30.38 4.13 8.22
CA ASP A 402 31.37 5.16 7.81
C ASP A 402 32.23 4.68 6.64
N SER A 403 32.51 3.37 6.56
CA SER A 403 33.57 2.84 5.72
C SER A 403 33.08 2.14 4.46
N TYR A 404 33.97 2.07 3.45
CA TYR A 404 33.73 1.29 2.24
C TYR A 404 33.63 -0.23 2.49
N ALA A 405 34.12 -0.73 3.63
CA ALA A 405 34.08 -2.16 3.96
C ALA A 405 32.67 -2.56 4.43
N GLU A 406 32.09 -1.75 5.30
CA GLU A 406 30.76 -1.98 5.88
C GLU A 406 29.67 -1.67 4.89
N MET A 407 29.80 -0.59 4.11
CA MET A 407 28.93 -0.32 2.95
C MET A 407 28.87 -1.55 2.02
N ALA A 408 30.02 -2.18 1.75
CA ALA A 408 30.10 -3.37 0.92
C ALA A 408 29.57 -4.65 1.60
N ASN A 409 29.49 -4.68 2.93
CA ASN A 409 28.83 -5.76 3.68
C ASN A 409 27.32 -5.55 3.72
N PHE A 410 26.84 -4.37 4.12
CA PHE A 410 25.43 -3.98 4.16
C PHE A 410 24.76 -4.24 2.80
N VAL A 411 25.25 -3.60 1.72
CA VAL A 411 24.70 -3.76 0.37
C VAL A 411 24.74 -5.21 -0.09
N ARG A 412 25.80 -5.98 0.23
CA ARG A 412 25.86 -7.41 -0.07
C ARG A 412 24.82 -8.22 0.69
N LYS A 413 24.58 -7.94 1.99
CA LYS A 413 23.62 -8.65 2.82
C LYS A 413 22.18 -8.36 2.40
N THR A 414 21.84 -7.10 2.15
CA THR A 414 20.56 -6.66 1.59
C THR A 414 20.27 -7.37 0.27
N ILE A 415 21.16 -7.28 -0.74
CA ILE A 415 20.95 -7.90 -2.05
C ILE A 415 20.91 -9.44 -1.95
N ALA A 416 21.75 -10.07 -1.13
CA ALA A 416 21.75 -11.53 -0.95
C ALA A 416 20.49 -12.07 -0.26
N TYR A 417 19.88 -11.27 0.62
CA TYR A 417 18.59 -11.58 1.22
C TYR A 417 17.46 -11.39 0.20
N GLU A 418 17.34 -10.21 -0.41
CA GLU A 418 16.28 -9.89 -1.39
C GLU A 418 16.31 -10.78 -2.64
N SER A 419 17.47 -11.32 -3.03
CA SER A 419 17.59 -12.29 -4.14
C SER A 419 17.24 -13.74 -3.77
N THR A 420 16.90 -14.02 -2.50
CA THR A 420 16.44 -15.35 -2.06
C THR A 420 14.96 -15.54 -2.39
N THR A 421 14.65 -16.12 -3.55
CA THR A 421 13.26 -16.39 -3.98
C THR A 421 12.59 -17.52 -3.19
N SER A 422 13.32 -18.58 -2.84
CA SER A 422 12.88 -19.64 -1.95
C SER A 422 14.09 -20.38 -1.36
N ASP A 423 14.10 -20.56 -0.04
CA ASP A 423 15.14 -21.29 0.68
C ASP A 423 14.61 -21.73 2.06
N PRO A 424 14.84 -22.98 2.50
CA PRO A 424 14.37 -23.46 3.80
C PRO A 424 14.74 -22.61 5.02
N TYR A 425 15.83 -21.82 4.99
CA TYR A 425 16.15 -20.96 6.15
C TYR A 425 15.05 -19.92 6.45
N LEU A 426 14.24 -19.52 5.45
CA LEU A 426 13.10 -18.61 5.59
C LEU A 426 11.98 -19.13 6.52
N LYS A 427 12.04 -20.41 6.94
CA LYS A 427 11.14 -20.97 7.96
C LYS A 427 11.74 -20.94 9.37
N GLU A 428 13.05 -20.79 9.52
CA GLU A 428 13.77 -20.95 10.79
C GLU A 428 13.75 -19.66 11.62
N ILE A 429 12.82 -19.55 12.57
CA ILE A 429 12.61 -18.35 13.40
C ILE A 429 12.80 -18.65 14.88
N TRP A 430 13.47 -17.74 15.58
CA TRP A 430 13.94 -17.94 16.96
C TRP A 430 13.45 -16.85 17.91
N MET A 431 12.75 -17.28 18.95
CA MET A 431 12.27 -16.46 20.05
C MET A 431 13.26 -16.51 21.21
N VAL A 432 13.97 -15.41 21.48
CA VAL A 432 15.08 -15.35 22.45
C VAL A 432 14.66 -14.54 23.68
N GLY A 433 14.65 -15.19 24.84
CA GLY A 433 14.13 -14.60 26.08
C GLY A 433 15.11 -14.74 27.24
N GLU A 434 15.61 -13.63 27.77
CA GLU A 434 16.48 -13.64 28.94
C GLU A 434 15.70 -13.56 30.27
N TYR A 435 16.42 -13.68 31.39
CA TYR A 435 15.93 -13.24 32.69
C TYR A 435 15.96 -11.72 32.74
N LEU A 436 14.86 -11.08 33.15
CA LEU A 436 14.78 -9.61 33.28
C LEU A 436 14.89 -9.13 34.74
N GLY A 437 14.72 -10.03 35.71
CA GLY A 437 14.78 -9.70 37.14
C GLY A 437 13.68 -8.75 37.65
N PHE A 438 12.68 -8.44 36.80
CA PHE A 438 11.52 -7.64 37.15
C PHE A 438 10.70 -8.26 38.31
N GLY A 439 10.65 -9.60 38.37
CA GLY A 439 9.64 -10.36 39.11
C GLY A 439 8.26 -10.29 38.44
N GLY A 440 7.32 -11.10 38.95
CA GLY A 440 5.96 -11.16 38.41
C GLY A 440 5.89 -11.89 37.06
N ASP A 441 4.92 -11.54 36.23
CA ASP A 441 4.63 -12.28 35.00
C ASP A 441 5.63 -11.91 33.86
N SER A 442 6.44 -10.87 34.05
CA SER A 442 7.49 -10.43 33.10
C SER A 442 8.91 -10.60 33.65
N ASP A 443 9.11 -11.48 34.64
CA ASP A 443 10.43 -11.83 35.18
C ASP A 443 11.37 -12.47 34.13
N TRP A 444 10.78 -12.98 33.04
CA TRP A 444 11.46 -13.63 31.91
C TRP A 444 10.91 -13.11 30.59
N GLY A 445 11.78 -12.69 29.67
CA GLY A 445 11.39 -12.17 28.36
C GLY A 445 10.65 -13.19 27.50
N GLY A 446 10.89 -14.49 27.72
CA GLY A 446 10.19 -15.58 27.02
C GLY A 446 8.66 -15.57 27.21
N ASN A 447 8.14 -14.97 28.28
CA ASN A 447 6.69 -14.83 28.47
C ASN A 447 6.06 -13.85 27.47
N SER A 448 6.77 -12.79 27.08
CA SER A 448 6.33 -11.83 26.06
C SER A 448 6.62 -12.36 24.65
N MET A 449 7.73 -13.07 24.46
CA MET A 449 8.08 -13.68 23.17
C MET A 449 7.09 -14.80 22.76
N ASP A 450 6.50 -15.53 23.71
CA ASP A 450 5.42 -16.48 23.41
C ASP A 450 4.17 -15.79 22.80
N GLU A 451 3.95 -14.49 23.06
CA GLU A 451 2.87 -13.71 22.43
C GLU A 451 3.17 -13.36 20.96
N ILE A 452 4.45 -13.17 20.60
CA ILE A 452 4.89 -12.96 19.22
C ILE A 452 4.93 -14.29 18.45
N LYS A 453 5.30 -15.38 19.14
CA LYS A 453 5.50 -16.70 18.55
C LYS A 453 4.22 -17.26 17.93
N ASP A 454 3.10 -17.21 18.66
CA ASP A 454 1.84 -17.86 18.26
C ASP A 454 0.66 -16.88 18.14
N GLY A 455 0.93 -15.57 18.25
CA GLY A 455 -0.09 -14.53 18.39
C GLY A 455 -0.71 -14.49 19.78
N SER A 456 -1.43 -13.43 20.11
CA SER A 456 -1.98 -13.25 21.46
C SER A 456 -3.22 -12.36 21.50
N GLY A 457 -4.14 -12.70 22.42
CA GLY A 457 -5.22 -11.84 22.89
C GLY A 457 -4.96 -11.25 24.29
N ALA A 458 -3.71 -11.28 24.75
CA ALA A 458 -3.33 -10.73 26.04
C ALA A 458 -3.51 -9.20 26.04
N SER A 459 -3.76 -8.64 27.22
CA SER A 459 -3.84 -7.20 27.45
C SER A 459 -4.96 -6.44 26.72
N GLY A 460 -5.86 -7.14 26.02
CA GLY A 460 -7.16 -6.62 25.57
C GLY A 460 -7.37 -6.71 24.07
N TYR A 461 -6.36 -6.28 23.33
CA TYR A 461 -6.23 -6.32 21.88
C TYR A 461 -5.66 -7.68 21.43
N ASP A 462 -6.03 -8.10 20.22
CA ASP A 462 -5.69 -9.39 19.64
C ASP A 462 -4.74 -9.16 18.45
N THR A 463 -3.59 -9.84 18.44
CA THR A 463 -2.54 -9.69 17.40
C THR A 463 -2.10 -11.05 16.89
N LYS A 464 -1.64 -11.08 15.64
CA LYS A 464 -0.97 -12.21 15.02
C LYS A 464 0.45 -12.37 15.54
N GLY A 465 0.97 -13.53 15.19
CA GLY A 465 2.34 -13.96 15.36
C GLY A 465 2.65 -14.91 14.21
N PHE A 466 3.82 -15.54 14.26
CA PHE A 466 4.30 -16.39 13.17
C PHE A 466 3.30 -17.52 12.82
N PRO A 467 2.90 -17.66 11.55
CA PRO A 467 2.08 -18.77 11.05
C PRO A 467 2.64 -20.17 11.37
N ASP A 468 1.79 -21.19 11.29
CA ASP A 468 2.10 -22.57 11.74
C ASP A 468 3.00 -23.38 10.78
N ASP A 469 3.32 -22.83 9.60
CA ASP A 469 4.25 -23.39 8.62
C ASP A 469 5.71 -22.93 8.80
N TYR A 470 5.96 -21.98 9.72
CA TYR A 470 7.28 -21.62 10.24
C TYR A 470 7.79 -22.64 11.28
N HIS A 471 9.10 -22.83 11.34
CA HIS A 471 9.79 -23.64 12.34
C HIS A 471 10.06 -22.82 13.62
N LYS A 472 8.98 -22.55 14.37
CA LYS A 472 8.93 -21.66 15.54
C LYS A 472 9.72 -22.19 16.75
N SER A 473 11.00 -21.81 16.86
CA SER A 473 11.95 -22.26 17.89
C SER A 473 12.12 -21.27 19.04
N THR A 474 12.53 -21.73 20.23
CA THR A 474 12.67 -20.89 21.44
C THR A 474 14.00 -21.09 22.17
N LEU A 475 14.53 -19.99 22.75
CA LEU A 475 15.73 -19.95 23.56
C LEU A 475 15.47 -19.10 24.81
N TYR A 476 14.74 -19.66 25.77
CA TYR A 476 14.27 -18.96 26.97
C TYR A 476 15.02 -19.37 28.23
N GLY A 477 15.52 -18.37 28.97
CA GLY A 477 16.08 -18.56 30.31
C GLY A 477 15.08 -19.18 31.31
N ARG A 478 13.78 -18.89 31.11
CA ARG A 478 12.64 -19.42 31.87
C ARG A 478 12.63 -20.94 31.93
N ASP A 479 12.96 -21.56 30.81
CA ASP A 479 12.78 -22.99 30.59
C ASP A 479 14.10 -23.76 30.75
N ARG A 480 15.25 -23.10 30.50
CA ARG A 480 16.60 -23.61 30.74
C ARG A 480 17.67 -22.51 30.74
N GLU A 481 18.80 -22.82 31.37
CA GLU A 481 20.04 -22.09 31.12
C GLU A 481 20.47 -22.22 29.64
N TRP A 482 21.00 -21.12 29.11
CA TRP A 482 21.62 -21.03 27.79
C TRP A 482 22.69 -19.94 27.81
N ASP A 483 23.75 -20.09 27.01
CA ASP A 483 24.82 -19.11 26.89
C ASP A 483 25.00 -18.63 25.44
N LYS A 484 25.79 -17.57 25.26
CA LYS A 484 25.98 -16.91 23.96
C LYS A 484 26.58 -17.81 22.88
N MET A 485 27.38 -18.82 23.23
CA MET A 485 27.94 -19.75 22.24
C MET A 485 26.84 -20.58 21.57
N GLU A 486 25.79 -20.94 22.30
CA GLU A 486 24.65 -21.68 21.75
C GLU A 486 23.88 -20.81 20.75
N LEU A 487 23.64 -19.53 21.06
CA LEU A 487 22.97 -18.62 20.13
C LEU A 487 23.86 -18.27 18.91
N MET A 488 25.18 -18.15 19.09
CA MET A 488 26.11 -18.06 17.96
C MET A 488 26.08 -19.31 17.08
N GLU A 489 26.03 -20.52 17.66
CA GLU A 489 25.90 -21.78 16.91
C GLU A 489 24.56 -21.87 16.16
N ILE A 490 23.47 -21.33 16.72
CA ILE A 490 22.16 -21.22 16.07
C ILE A 490 22.22 -20.25 14.89
N ILE A 491 22.73 -19.01 15.07
CA ILE A 491 22.89 -18.02 13.98
C ILE A 491 23.74 -18.59 12.85
N ASN A 492 24.89 -19.17 13.19
CA ASN A 492 25.82 -19.83 12.25
C ASN A 492 25.21 -21.08 11.56
N GLY A 493 24.07 -21.60 12.07
CA GLY A 493 23.27 -22.62 11.42
C GLY A 493 22.47 -22.13 10.21
N ASN A 494 22.41 -20.81 9.99
CA ASN A 494 21.53 -20.07 9.07
C ASN A 494 20.05 -20.10 9.52
N ILE A 495 19.58 -18.95 10.00
CA ILE A 495 18.20 -18.70 10.45
C ILE A 495 17.67 -17.45 9.75
N HIS A 496 16.35 -17.29 9.70
CA HIS A 496 15.71 -16.13 9.08
C HIS A 496 15.41 -15.01 10.04
N THR A 497 14.93 -15.30 11.25
CA THR A 497 14.54 -14.25 12.22
C THR A 497 15.01 -14.57 13.63
N ILE A 498 15.50 -13.54 14.33
CA ILE A 498 15.52 -13.49 15.80
C ILE A 498 14.57 -12.39 16.27
N ASN A 499 13.66 -12.73 17.18
CA ASN A 499 13.05 -11.73 18.07
C ASN A 499 13.59 -11.92 19.50
N HIS A 500 13.87 -10.81 20.19
CA HIS A 500 14.59 -10.77 21.45
C HIS A 500 13.97 -9.83 22.48
N LEU A 501 13.69 -10.38 23.66
CA LEU A 501 13.49 -9.61 24.89
C LEU A 501 14.47 -10.07 25.99
N GLY A 502 15.41 -9.19 26.30
CA GLY A 502 16.46 -9.41 27.28
C GLY A 502 17.21 -8.13 27.65
N HIS A 503 18.16 -8.25 28.57
CA HIS A 503 19.03 -7.12 28.92
C HIS A 503 19.99 -6.80 27.78
N ALA A 504 20.18 -5.50 27.51
CA ALA A 504 21.14 -5.00 26.55
C ALA A 504 21.76 -3.67 27.01
N ASN A 505 22.77 -3.23 26.28
CA ASN A 505 23.40 -1.90 26.33
C ASN A 505 24.14 -1.67 25.00
N VAL A 506 24.73 -0.49 24.82
CA VAL A 506 25.48 -0.08 23.61
C VAL A 506 26.42 -1.20 23.13
N GLY A 507 27.20 -1.84 24.01
CA GLY A 507 28.18 -2.85 23.61
C GLY A 507 27.72 -4.32 23.65
N SER A 508 26.45 -4.63 23.97
CA SER A 508 25.99 -6.03 24.07
C SER A 508 24.46 -6.22 24.06
N ALA A 509 24.01 -7.28 23.38
CA ALA A 509 22.62 -7.74 23.33
C ALA A 509 22.57 -9.27 23.15
N MET A 510 21.49 -9.94 23.58
CA MET A 510 21.32 -11.40 23.46
C MET A 510 22.50 -12.20 24.07
N LYS A 511 23.04 -11.74 25.20
CA LYS A 511 24.30 -12.19 25.84
C LYS A 511 25.60 -12.07 25.01
N MET A 512 25.55 -11.59 23.76
CA MET A 512 26.71 -11.37 22.90
C MET A 512 27.26 -9.95 23.06
N ASN A 513 28.59 -9.78 22.99
CA ASN A 513 29.24 -8.48 22.84
C ASN A 513 29.73 -8.26 21.40
N ILE A 514 30.18 -7.05 21.07
CA ILE A 514 30.77 -6.68 19.77
C ILE A 514 31.79 -7.73 19.27
N ASP A 515 32.75 -8.13 20.11
CA ASP A 515 33.75 -9.15 19.74
C ASP A 515 33.11 -10.49 19.31
N ASP A 516 31.93 -10.85 19.84
CA ASP A 516 31.20 -12.08 19.48
C ASP A 516 30.47 -11.93 18.15
N VAL A 517 29.90 -10.76 17.87
CA VAL A 517 29.21 -10.45 16.59
C VAL A 517 30.21 -10.54 15.43
N GLY A 518 31.40 -9.93 15.57
CA GLY A 518 32.53 -10.08 14.64
C GLY A 518 33.16 -11.49 14.59
N ARG A 519 32.59 -12.47 15.31
CA ARG A 519 32.95 -13.91 15.27
C ARG A 519 31.83 -14.81 14.70
N LEU A 520 30.72 -14.24 14.24
CA LEU A 520 29.70 -14.97 13.47
C LEU A 520 30.23 -15.36 12.08
N ASN A 521 29.63 -16.40 11.48
CA ASN A 521 30.01 -16.94 10.18
C ASN A 521 28.83 -17.47 9.35
N ASN A 522 27.61 -17.00 9.64
CA ASN A 522 26.41 -17.34 8.86
C ASN A 522 26.47 -16.81 7.42
N ASP A 523 26.12 -17.67 6.46
CA ASP A 523 26.12 -17.35 5.02
C ASP A 523 24.73 -16.89 4.50
N LYS A 524 23.68 -17.07 5.32
CA LYS A 524 22.36 -16.45 5.14
C LYS A 524 22.13 -15.45 6.28
N TYR A 525 21.56 -14.30 5.95
CA TYR A 525 21.45 -13.17 6.87
C TYR A 525 20.05 -13.10 7.46
N PHE A 526 19.97 -12.83 8.77
CA PHE A 526 18.70 -12.84 9.50
C PHE A 526 18.13 -11.42 9.68
N PHE A 527 16.83 -11.34 9.96
CA PHE A 527 16.15 -10.16 10.46
C PHE A 527 16.16 -10.18 12.00
N GLY A 528 16.56 -9.08 12.63
CA GLY A 528 16.55 -8.95 14.09
C GLY A 528 15.50 -7.97 14.59
N TYR A 529 14.79 -8.33 15.66
CA TYR A 529 14.02 -7.40 16.49
C TYR A 529 14.49 -7.52 17.95
N SER A 530 14.71 -6.40 18.65
CA SER A 530 15.17 -6.41 20.05
C SER A 530 14.58 -5.29 20.90
N GLN A 531 13.78 -5.67 21.90
CA GLN A 531 13.28 -4.76 22.94
C GLN A 531 14.35 -4.35 23.99
N GLY A 532 15.58 -4.87 23.91
CA GLY A 532 16.64 -4.57 24.87
C GLY A 532 17.07 -3.09 24.88
N CYS A 533 17.40 -2.56 26.06
CA CYS A 533 17.87 -1.18 26.24
C CYS A 533 19.16 -0.88 25.46
N TYR A 534 19.21 0.29 24.79
CA TYR A 534 20.41 0.89 24.19
C TYR A 534 21.14 0.01 23.17
N ALA A 535 20.51 -1.07 22.70
CA ALA A 535 21.13 -2.02 21.76
C ALA A 535 21.36 -1.38 20.38
N GLY A 536 20.40 -0.55 19.94
CA GLY A 536 20.46 0.24 18.72
C GLY A 536 20.77 1.70 19.00
N SER A 537 21.67 1.99 19.95
CA SER A 537 22.06 3.37 20.29
C SER A 537 23.07 3.94 19.29
N PHE A 538 22.61 4.14 18.04
CA PHE A 538 23.36 4.60 16.86
C PHE A 538 23.82 6.09 16.90
N ASP A 539 23.74 6.74 18.06
CA ASP A 539 24.52 7.95 18.36
C ASP A 539 25.71 7.66 19.27
N ASN A 540 25.98 6.38 19.52
CA ASN A 540 26.96 5.81 20.45
C ASN A 540 26.81 6.21 21.94
N ARG A 541 25.71 6.84 22.37
CA ARG A 541 25.53 7.32 23.76
C ARG A 541 25.08 6.22 24.74
N ASP A 542 25.61 6.24 25.96
CA ASP A 542 25.15 5.42 27.09
C ASP A 542 24.20 6.17 28.07
N PRO A 543 23.58 5.48 29.05
CA PRO A 543 22.69 6.12 30.03
C PRO A 543 23.32 7.20 30.92
N ASP A 544 24.62 7.10 31.20
CA ASP A 544 25.38 8.13 31.94
C ASP A 544 25.75 9.33 31.04
N SER A 545 25.29 9.32 29.77
CA SER A 545 25.56 10.30 28.72
C SER A 545 27.03 10.36 28.29
N ILE A 546 27.69 9.20 28.29
CA ILE A 546 29.04 8.97 27.79
C ILE A 546 28.92 8.33 26.41
N TYR A 547 29.65 8.84 25.42
CA TYR A 547 29.74 8.22 24.10
C TYR A 547 30.76 7.08 24.10
N SER A 548 30.39 5.96 23.49
CA SER A 548 31.21 4.78 23.24
C SER A 548 32.34 5.09 22.24
N PRO A 549 33.50 4.43 22.31
CA PRO A 549 34.57 4.53 21.32
C PRO A 549 34.51 3.45 20.21
N SER A 550 33.40 2.72 20.14
CA SER A 550 33.04 1.67 19.18
C SER A 550 31.52 1.63 19.06
N ASP A 551 31.03 1.24 17.89
CA ASP A 551 29.61 1.31 17.51
C ASP A 551 28.71 0.43 18.36
N CYS A 552 27.40 0.72 18.34
CA CYS A 552 26.47 -0.07 19.11
C CYS A 552 26.31 -1.48 18.51
N VAL A 553 25.96 -2.44 19.36
CA VAL A 553 26.02 -3.87 19.02
C VAL A 553 25.13 -4.24 17.83
N LEU A 554 24.01 -3.53 17.61
CA LEU A 554 23.14 -3.74 16.46
C LEU A 554 23.71 -3.18 15.15
N GLU A 555 24.59 -2.19 15.20
CA GLU A 555 25.32 -1.68 14.04
C GLU A 555 26.30 -2.75 13.56
N HIS A 556 27.13 -3.31 14.45
CA HIS A 556 27.97 -4.46 14.14
C HIS A 556 27.20 -5.66 13.56
N PHE A 557 25.93 -5.89 13.97
CA PHE A 557 25.12 -6.94 13.34
C PHE A 557 24.80 -6.67 11.86
N VAL A 558 24.68 -5.40 11.44
CA VAL A 558 24.39 -5.02 10.03
C VAL A 558 25.62 -4.60 9.23
N THR A 559 26.71 -4.15 9.87
CA THR A 559 27.96 -3.73 9.20
C THR A 559 28.99 -4.84 9.00
N GLU A 560 29.03 -5.86 9.87
CA GLU A 560 30.00 -6.96 9.76
C GLU A 560 29.73 -7.88 8.54
N PRO A 561 30.70 -8.68 8.07
CA PRO A 561 30.53 -9.56 6.91
C PRO A 561 29.47 -10.67 7.04
N HIS A 562 29.01 -10.92 8.27
CA HIS A 562 28.03 -11.92 8.67
C HIS A 562 26.93 -11.24 9.51
N GLY A 563 26.15 -11.96 10.30
CA GLY A 563 25.09 -11.37 11.14
C GLY A 563 23.77 -11.11 10.38
N ALA A 564 23.15 -9.97 10.65
CA ALA A 564 21.83 -9.59 10.13
C ALA A 564 21.91 -8.82 8.81
N PHE A 565 20.82 -8.80 8.03
CA PHE A 565 20.65 -7.84 6.93
C PHE A 565 19.95 -6.55 7.40
N ALA A 566 19.11 -6.65 8.42
CA ALA A 566 18.45 -5.53 9.08
C ALA A 566 18.13 -5.88 10.54
N PHE A 567 18.09 -4.86 11.40
CA PHE A 567 17.78 -4.99 12.82
C PHE A 567 16.91 -3.81 13.29
N ILE A 568 15.83 -4.09 14.01
CA ILE A 568 15.03 -3.09 14.74
C ILE A 568 15.41 -3.14 16.22
N GLY A 569 15.67 -1.96 16.81
CA GLY A 569 16.00 -1.87 18.23
C GLY A 569 15.86 -0.48 18.82
N ASN A 570 15.94 -0.42 20.14
CA ASN A 570 15.83 0.80 20.91
C ASN A 570 17.16 1.57 20.92
N SER A 571 17.11 2.86 20.57
CA SER A 571 18.23 3.78 20.76
C SER A 571 18.42 4.23 22.22
N ARG A 572 17.44 3.97 23.10
CA ARG A 572 17.44 4.31 24.53
C ARG A 572 16.86 3.16 25.38
N PHE A 573 16.26 3.46 26.53
CA PHE A 573 15.69 2.44 27.42
C PHE A 573 14.45 1.77 26.81
N GLY A 574 14.52 0.47 26.50
CA GLY A 574 13.30 -0.32 26.30
C GLY A 574 12.47 -0.43 27.59
N TRP A 575 11.15 -0.47 27.46
CA TRP A 575 10.20 -0.37 28.57
C TRP A 575 9.24 -1.56 28.65
N GLY A 576 9.11 -2.12 29.85
CA GLY A 576 8.17 -3.19 30.18
C GLY A 576 7.31 -2.87 31.39
N ARG A 577 6.55 -3.85 31.88
CA ARG A 577 5.89 -3.81 33.20
C ARG A 577 6.22 -5.06 34.00
N ARG A 578 6.21 -4.94 35.32
CA ARG A 578 6.44 -6.07 36.24
C ARG A 578 5.25 -7.03 36.34
N SER A 579 4.04 -6.49 36.27
CA SER A 579 2.80 -7.21 36.59
C SER A 579 2.36 -8.19 35.51
N ASN A 580 2.65 -7.89 34.26
CA ASN A 580 2.06 -8.47 33.06
C ASN A 580 2.87 -8.05 31.83
N THR A 581 2.71 -8.78 30.74
CA THR A 581 3.36 -8.56 29.44
C THR A 581 2.96 -7.26 28.73
N ASP A 582 2.03 -6.44 29.25
CA ASP A 582 1.58 -5.18 28.62
C ASP A 582 2.60 -4.01 28.72
N GLY A 583 3.86 -4.30 28.40
CA GLY A 583 4.95 -3.34 28.34
C GLY A 583 4.88 -2.44 27.11
N PRO A 584 5.24 -1.15 27.20
CA PRO A 584 5.28 -0.26 26.04
C PRO A 584 6.06 -0.82 24.85
N SER A 585 7.29 -1.32 25.02
CA SER A 585 8.07 -1.92 23.92
C SER A 585 7.44 -3.21 23.35
N GLN A 586 6.72 -3.99 24.17
CA GLN A 586 6.00 -5.19 23.72
C GLN A 586 4.80 -4.83 22.84
N ARG A 587 4.15 -3.66 23.05
CA ARG A 587 3.03 -3.23 22.18
C ARG A 587 3.51 -2.97 20.75
N TYR A 588 4.62 -2.26 20.57
CA TYR A 588 5.21 -2.00 19.26
C TYR A 588 5.72 -3.28 18.58
N ASP A 589 6.34 -4.19 19.34
CA ASP A 589 6.78 -5.50 18.84
C ASP A 589 5.58 -6.36 18.36
N ARG A 590 4.52 -6.43 19.16
CA ARG A 590 3.27 -7.12 18.77
C ARG A 590 2.62 -6.52 17.53
N GLN A 591 2.51 -5.19 17.41
CA GLN A 591 1.95 -4.57 16.21
C GLN A 591 2.87 -4.73 14.99
N PHE A 592 4.20 -4.82 15.13
CA PHE A 592 5.10 -5.08 14.00
C PHE A 592 4.79 -6.42 13.32
N TRP A 593 4.58 -7.47 14.10
CA TRP A 593 4.22 -8.79 13.57
C TRP A 593 2.73 -8.91 13.19
N ASP A 594 1.86 -8.04 13.71
CA ASP A 594 0.48 -7.90 13.23
C ASP A 594 0.44 -7.21 11.84
N ALA A 595 1.19 -6.13 11.64
CA ALA A 595 1.32 -5.48 10.33
C ALA A 595 1.79 -6.46 9.24
N VAL A 596 2.80 -7.29 9.53
CA VAL A 596 3.30 -8.32 8.60
C VAL A 596 2.26 -9.43 8.36
N PHE A 597 1.72 -10.06 9.42
CA PHE A 597 0.93 -11.31 9.29
C PHE A 597 -0.60 -11.15 9.31
N ALA A 598 -1.12 -9.97 9.64
CA ALA A 598 -2.55 -9.65 9.65
C ALA A 598 -2.92 -8.69 8.51
N GLU A 599 -2.09 -7.66 8.29
CA GLU A 599 -2.39 -6.57 7.34
C GLU A 599 -1.70 -6.76 5.98
N GLY A 600 -0.69 -7.63 5.89
CA GLY A 600 0.07 -7.90 4.67
C GLY A 600 1.10 -6.81 4.34
N ILE A 601 1.56 -6.08 5.35
CA ILE A 601 2.57 -5.02 5.23
C ILE A 601 3.96 -5.66 5.33
N GLU A 602 4.52 -6.08 4.20
CA GLU A 602 5.78 -6.84 4.19
C GLU A 602 7.04 -5.97 4.25
N ASN A 603 7.05 -4.76 3.70
CA ASN A 603 8.25 -3.90 3.70
C ASN A 603 8.60 -3.48 5.14
N ILE A 604 9.78 -3.86 5.65
CA ILE A 604 10.08 -3.76 7.09
C ILE A 604 10.08 -2.32 7.63
N GLY A 605 10.40 -1.32 6.81
CA GLY A 605 10.27 0.09 7.19
C GLY A 605 8.82 0.55 7.31
N ARG A 606 7.93 0.02 6.47
CA ARG A 606 6.49 0.27 6.51
C ARG A 606 5.83 -0.43 7.69
N ALA A 607 6.16 -1.70 7.94
CA ALA A 607 5.65 -2.48 9.07
C ALA A 607 6.06 -1.86 10.43
N LEU A 608 7.29 -1.34 10.56
CA LEU A 608 7.71 -0.62 11.76
C LEU A 608 6.92 0.67 11.98
N GLN A 609 6.70 1.45 10.92
CA GLN A 609 5.99 2.71 11.04
C GLN A 609 4.49 2.51 11.30
N ASP A 610 3.87 1.51 10.66
CA ASP A 610 2.50 1.11 10.92
C ASP A 610 2.30 0.70 12.39
N ALA A 611 3.17 -0.18 12.89
CA ALA A 611 3.18 -0.61 14.30
C ALA A 611 3.30 0.55 15.30
N LYS A 612 3.90 1.67 14.88
CA LYS A 612 3.92 2.92 15.65
C LYS A 612 2.59 3.67 15.54
N GLU A 613 2.15 3.96 14.32
CA GLU A 613 0.91 4.72 14.02
C GLU A 613 -0.33 4.08 14.66
N ASP A 614 -0.38 2.75 14.71
CA ASP A 614 -1.48 1.99 15.30
C ASP A 614 -1.60 2.25 16.82
N ASN A 615 -0.46 2.44 17.52
CA ASN A 615 -0.36 2.77 18.94
C ASN A 615 -0.62 4.25 19.30
N ILE A 616 -0.92 5.15 18.34
CA ILE A 616 -1.13 6.60 18.60
C ILE A 616 -2.24 6.86 19.64
N GLY A 617 -3.27 6.02 19.71
CA GLY A 617 -4.32 6.14 20.72
C GLY A 617 -3.83 6.01 22.17
N SER A 618 -2.68 5.36 22.38
CA SER A 618 -2.02 5.24 23.69
C SER A 618 -0.96 6.33 23.94
N VAL A 619 -0.68 7.23 22.98
CA VAL A 619 0.19 8.39 23.16
C VAL A 619 -0.62 9.57 23.69
N ASP A 620 -0.35 10.00 24.93
CA ASP A 620 -0.95 11.20 25.53
C ASP A 620 0.03 11.92 26.49
N ARG A 621 -0.47 12.90 27.25
CA ARG A 621 0.32 13.68 28.24
C ARG A 621 0.32 13.07 29.66
N THR A 622 -0.14 11.83 29.84
CA THR A 622 0.03 11.07 31.09
C THR A 622 1.45 10.53 31.22
N SER A 623 1.83 10.02 32.39
CA SER A 623 3.14 9.35 32.57
C SER A 623 3.28 8.08 31.72
N ASP A 624 2.17 7.42 31.39
CA ASP A 624 2.18 6.16 30.63
C ASP A 624 2.26 6.44 29.12
N GLY A 625 1.40 7.33 28.63
CA GLY A 625 1.43 7.77 27.22
C GLY A 625 2.69 8.55 26.85
N ASN A 626 3.42 9.10 27.83
CA ASN A 626 4.78 9.61 27.63
C ASN A 626 5.84 8.52 27.43
N VAL A 627 5.67 7.33 28.02
CA VAL A 627 6.56 6.20 27.75
C VAL A 627 6.21 5.54 26.41
N MET A 628 4.93 5.55 26.01
CA MET A 628 4.57 5.22 24.62
C MET A 628 5.27 6.16 23.63
N ARG A 629 5.20 7.49 23.82
CA ARG A 629 5.97 8.47 23.01
C ARG A 629 7.48 8.21 23.02
N PHE A 630 8.06 7.86 24.16
CA PHE A 630 9.47 7.50 24.29
C PHE A 630 9.84 6.31 23.37
N CYS A 631 9.06 5.23 23.40
CA CYS A 631 9.27 4.08 22.51
C CYS A 631 9.01 4.43 21.03
N TYR A 632 7.98 5.24 20.74
CA TYR A 632 7.67 5.73 19.39
C TYR A 632 8.89 6.39 18.74
N TYR A 633 9.64 7.18 19.51
CA TYR A 633 10.84 7.86 19.05
C TYR A 633 12.09 6.96 19.03
N GLU A 634 12.30 6.09 20.03
CA GLU A 634 13.56 5.35 20.18
C GLU A 634 13.68 4.10 19.27
N ILE A 635 12.57 3.49 18.86
CA ILE A 635 12.60 2.27 18.04
C ILE A 635 12.95 2.67 16.60
N ASN A 636 14.15 2.30 16.14
CA ASN A 636 14.65 2.65 14.80
C ASN A 636 15.06 1.39 14.02
N LEU A 637 15.01 1.50 12.68
CA LEU A 637 15.42 0.45 11.75
C LEU A 637 16.87 0.70 11.27
N LEU A 638 17.78 -0.16 11.71
CA LEU A 638 19.12 -0.29 11.12
C LEU A 638 19.00 -1.32 10.00
N GLY A 639 18.74 -0.84 8.78
CA GLY A 639 18.37 -1.66 7.63
C GLY A 639 17.83 -0.82 6.48
N ASP A 640 17.60 -1.49 5.35
CA ASP A 640 16.97 -0.87 4.18
C ASP A 640 15.43 -0.96 4.31
N PRO A 641 14.68 0.17 4.24
CA PRO A 641 13.26 0.21 4.57
C PRO A 641 12.32 -0.39 3.52
N GLU A 642 12.77 -0.53 2.26
CA GLU A 642 11.97 -1.17 1.19
C GLU A 642 12.03 -2.69 1.29
N THR A 643 13.06 -3.25 1.93
CA THR A 643 13.24 -4.70 2.06
C THR A 643 11.97 -5.40 2.57
N SER A 644 11.34 -6.23 1.73
CA SER A 644 10.21 -7.06 2.15
C SER A 644 10.67 -8.15 3.13
N PHE A 645 9.87 -8.41 4.16
CA PHE A 645 10.02 -9.60 4.96
C PHE A 645 9.56 -10.81 4.14
N HIS A 646 10.50 -11.63 3.66
CA HIS A 646 10.21 -12.79 2.83
C HIS A 646 9.43 -13.82 3.66
N GLN A 647 8.11 -13.87 3.46
CA GLN A 647 7.32 -15.00 3.92
C GLN A 647 7.79 -16.25 3.18
N PRO A 648 8.00 -17.39 3.87
CA PRO A 648 8.44 -18.60 3.21
C PRO A 648 7.32 -19.08 2.29
N PHE A 649 7.60 -19.23 1.00
CA PHE A 649 6.58 -19.81 0.13
C PHE A 649 6.37 -21.29 0.50
N THR A 650 5.16 -21.63 0.96
CA THR A 650 4.91 -22.88 1.69
C THR A 650 3.99 -23.88 1.00
N ALA A 651 3.31 -23.49 -0.08
CA ALA A 651 2.52 -24.42 -0.88
C ALA A 651 3.43 -25.22 -1.82
N ASP A 652 3.28 -26.55 -1.83
CA ASP A 652 3.90 -27.40 -2.86
C ASP A 652 3.35 -27.04 -4.26
N HIS A 653 2.10 -26.58 -4.33
CA HIS A 653 1.33 -26.25 -5.54
C HIS A 653 0.60 -24.88 -5.39
N ASN A 654 0.83 -23.93 -6.30
CA ASN A 654 0.05 -22.67 -6.46
C ASN A 654 0.27 -22.08 -7.87
N ILE A 655 -0.83 -21.73 -8.55
CA ILE A 655 -0.93 -21.14 -9.88
C ILE A 655 -1.64 -19.76 -9.81
N GLU A 656 -0.86 -18.70 -9.79
CA GLU A 656 -1.33 -17.30 -9.79
C GLU A 656 -1.61 -16.80 -11.22
N ILE A 657 -2.73 -16.10 -11.43
CA ILE A 657 -2.89 -15.21 -12.58
C ILE A 657 -2.31 -13.85 -12.21
N THR A 658 -1.08 -13.59 -12.66
CA THR A 658 -0.41 -12.31 -12.43
C THR A 658 -1.06 -11.18 -13.23
N GLU A 659 -1.51 -11.46 -14.45
CA GLU A 659 -1.97 -10.41 -15.37
C GLU A 659 -3.03 -10.91 -16.36
N MET A 660 -3.98 -10.03 -16.68
CA MET A 660 -4.96 -10.18 -17.75
C MET A 660 -5.06 -8.87 -18.55
N GLU A 661 -4.54 -8.86 -19.78
CA GLU A 661 -4.85 -7.83 -20.77
C GLU A 661 -6.21 -8.15 -21.41
N LEU A 662 -7.10 -7.15 -21.47
CA LEU A 662 -8.34 -7.21 -22.25
C LEU A 662 -8.64 -5.79 -22.77
N PRO A 663 -9.03 -5.60 -24.04
CA PRO A 663 -9.51 -4.30 -24.52
C PRO A 663 -10.76 -3.87 -23.74
N SER A 664 -10.84 -2.58 -23.41
CA SER A 664 -11.96 -1.97 -22.69
C SER A 664 -13.22 -1.92 -23.54
N TYR A 665 -13.08 -1.89 -24.87
CA TYR A 665 -14.19 -1.81 -25.82
C TYR A 665 -14.06 -2.82 -26.97
N THR A 666 -15.18 -3.25 -27.54
CA THR A 666 -15.22 -3.93 -28.85
C THR A 666 -16.53 -3.69 -29.59
N LYS A 667 -16.69 -4.34 -30.75
CA LYS A 667 -17.89 -4.31 -31.59
C LYS A 667 -18.68 -5.61 -31.51
N PRO A 668 -20.00 -5.57 -31.78
CA PRO A 668 -20.79 -6.75 -32.07
C PRO A 668 -20.11 -7.65 -33.11
N ASP A 669 -20.04 -8.95 -32.82
CA ASP A 669 -19.47 -9.99 -33.68
C ASP A 669 -17.95 -9.84 -33.99
N LYS A 670 -17.22 -8.95 -33.29
CA LYS A 670 -15.76 -8.76 -33.44
C LYS A 670 -15.01 -9.48 -32.31
N PRO A 671 -14.24 -10.55 -32.61
CA PRO A 671 -13.46 -11.24 -31.58
C PRO A 671 -12.29 -10.40 -31.09
N VAL A 672 -12.12 -10.39 -29.77
CA VAL A 672 -10.93 -9.90 -29.06
C VAL A 672 -10.07 -11.08 -28.61
N GLN A 673 -8.88 -10.78 -28.10
CA GLN A 673 -8.03 -11.71 -27.36
C GLN A 673 -7.84 -11.14 -25.95
N ALA A 674 -8.03 -11.98 -24.93
CA ALA A 674 -7.51 -11.75 -23.60
C ALA A 674 -6.13 -12.42 -23.52
N LYS A 675 -5.06 -11.67 -23.26
CA LYS A 675 -3.79 -12.29 -22.89
C LYS A 675 -3.83 -12.53 -21.38
N VAL A 676 -3.42 -13.72 -20.94
CA VAL A 676 -3.37 -14.05 -19.51
C VAL A 676 -1.97 -14.56 -19.19
N ILE A 677 -1.29 -13.92 -18.25
CA ILE A 677 -0.02 -14.39 -17.71
C ILE A 677 -0.28 -15.19 -16.44
N VAL A 678 0.15 -16.44 -16.46
CA VAL A 678 -0.02 -17.42 -15.38
C VAL A 678 1.34 -17.82 -14.84
N LYS A 679 1.48 -17.87 -13.52
CA LYS A 679 2.75 -18.09 -12.81
C LYS A 679 2.62 -19.21 -11.80
N ASN A 680 3.52 -20.18 -11.85
CA ASN A 680 3.65 -21.19 -10.80
C ASN A 680 4.49 -20.61 -9.65
N LYS A 681 3.86 -20.38 -8.49
CA LYS A 681 4.54 -20.01 -7.24
C LYS A 681 4.94 -21.23 -6.42
N GLY A 682 4.29 -22.37 -6.66
CA GLY A 682 4.53 -23.66 -6.02
C GLY A 682 5.98 -24.14 -6.07
N LEU A 683 6.33 -25.00 -5.11
CA LEU A 683 7.65 -25.61 -4.99
C LEU A 683 7.88 -26.75 -6.00
N GLU A 684 6.82 -27.33 -6.58
CA GLU A 684 6.87 -28.41 -7.57
C GLU A 684 6.57 -27.92 -9.01
N ASP A 685 7.01 -28.68 -10.01
CA ASP A 685 6.79 -28.39 -11.43
C ASP A 685 5.37 -28.82 -11.89
N GLU A 686 4.61 -27.89 -12.47
CA GLU A 686 3.19 -28.09 -12.81
C GLU A 686 2.96 -28.48 -14.27
N GLN A 687 1.88 -29.20 -14.56
CA GLN A 687 1.63 -29.81 -15.89
C GLN A 687 0.16 -29.82 -16.30
N ASN A 688 -0.12 -29.40 -17.54
CA ASN A 688 -1.47 -29.29 -18.12
C ASN A 688 -2.38 -28.30 -17.39
N VAL A 689 -1.82 -27.22 -16.83
CA VAL A 689 -2.56 -26.13 -16.18
C VAL A 689 -3.54 -25.53 -17.17
N ALA A 690 -4.85 -25.72 -16.94
CA ALA A 690 -5.90 -25.30 -17.87
C ALA A 690 -6.38 -23.89 -17.51
N VAL A 691 -6.18 -22.93 -18.40
CA VAL A 691 -6.65 -21.55 -18.25
C VAL A 691 -7.95 -21.39 -19.02
N GLN A 692 -8.91 -20.68 -18.45
CA GLN A 692 -10.26 -20.50 -18.97
C GLN A 692 -10.62 -19.01 -19.01
N LEU A 693 -11.40 -18.61 -20.00
CA LEU A 693 -12.04 -17.31 -20.06
C LEU A 693 -13.55 -17.49 -19.81
N LEU A 694 -14.05 -16.84 -18.77
CA LEU A 694 -15.40 -17.06 -18.22
C LEU A 694 -16.28 -15.83 -18.39
N GLU A 695 -17.45 -15.98 -19.02
CA GLU A 695 -18.53 -14.98 -18.97
C GLU A 695 -19.61 -15.44 -17.97
N GLY A 696 -19.75 -14.73 -16.84
CA GLY A 696 -20.75 -15.06 -15.82
C GLY A 696 -20.66 -16.48 -15.26
N GLY A 697 -19.46 -17.08 -15.28
CA GLY A 697 -19.21 -18.48 -14.91
C GLY A 697 -19.41 -19.52 -16.03
N THR A 698 -19.58 -19.10 -17.28
CA THR A 698 -19.63 -19.96 -18.47
C THR A 698 -18.28 -19.90 -19.19
N VAL A 699 -17.65 -21.05 -19.49
CA VAL A 699 -16.38 -21.09 -20.24
C VAL A 699 -16.63 -20.81 -21.71
N GLU A 700 -16.11 -19.69 -22.20
CA GLU A 700 -16.20 -19.28 -23.61
C GLU A 700 -14.98 -19.75 -24.41
N ASP A 701 -13.77 -19.71 -23.83
CA ASP A 701 -12.55 -20.28 -24.41
C ASP A 701 -11.59 -20.85 -23.34
N SER A 702 -10.65 -21.73 -23.74
CA SER A 702 -9.68 -22.34 -22.83
C SER A 702 -8.44 -22.90 -23.54
N GLU A 703 -7.27 -22.60 -22.99
CA GLU A 703 -5.95 -23.12 -23.39
C GLU A 703 -5.30 -23.88 -22.22
N ALA A 704 -4.34 -24.76 -22.48
CA ALA A 704 -3.65 -25.54 -21.44
C ALA A 704 -2.12 -25.42 -21.56
N ILE A 705 -1.49 -24.93 -20.50
CA ILE A 705 -0.03 -24.80 -20.39
C ILE A 705 0.53 -26.21 -20.12
N ALA A 706 1.31 -26.75 -21.05
CA ALA A 706 1.74 -28.15 -21.02
C ALA A 706 2.65 -28.48 -19.84
N ASP A 707 3.69 -27.65 -19.63
CA ASP A 707 4.67 -27.73 -18.55
C ASP A 707 4.90 -26.30 -18.02
N LEU A 708 4.77 -26.07 -16.71
CA LEU A 708 4.98 -24.78 -16.03
C LEU A 708 5.86 -24.98 -14.77
N PRO A 709 7.19 -24.89 -14.90
CA PRO A 709 8.12 -25.17 -13.81
C PRO A 709 7.94 -24.24 -12.59
N SER A 710 8.40 -24.69 -11.42
CA SER A 710 8.41 -23.89 -10.19
C SER A 710 9.09 -22.52 -10.42
N GLY A 711 8.38 -21.43 -10.07
CA GLY A 711 8.83 -20.05 -10.24
C GLY A 711 8.76 -19.49 -11.68
N ALA A 712 8.24 -20.25 -12.64
CA ALA A 712 8.10 -19.80 -14.04
C ALA A 712 6.71 -19.20 -14.34
N SER A 713 6.66 -18.35 -15.37
CA SER A 713 5.42 -17.83 -15.95
C SER A 713 5.24 -18.24 -17.41
N ALA A 714 3.99 -18.32 -17.86
CA ALA A 714 3.61 -18.52 -19.25
C ALA A 714 2.42 -17.61 -19.63
N GLU A 715 2.39 -17.18 -20.90
CA GLU A 715 1.28 -16.45 -21.51
C GLU A 715 0.35 -17.43 -22.25
N VAL A 716 -0.96 -17.22 -22.15
CA VAL A 716 -1.99 -17.81 -23.02
C VAL A 716 -2.84 -16.72 -23.66
N SER A 717 -3.44 -17.01 -24.82
CA SER A 717 -4.30 -16.06 -25.55
C SER A 717 -5.68 -16.68 -25.78
N LEU A 718 -6.70 -16.13 -25.11
CA LEU A 718 -8.06 -16.67 -25.07
C LEU A 718 -9.03 -15.72 -25.78
N SER A 719 -9.89 -16.23 -26.67
CA SER A 719 -10.72 -15.38 -27.52
C SER A 719 -12.17 -15.25 -27.03
N TRP A 720 -12.74 -14.04 -27.10
CA TRP A 720 -14.15 -13.79 -26.77
C TRP A 720 -14.83 -12.89 -27.82
N SER A 721 -16.14 -13.07 -28.01
CA SER A 721 -16.98 -12.23 -28.87
C SER A 721 -18.47 -12.38 -28.55
N GLU A 722 -19.20 -11.27 -28.43
CA GLU A 722 -20.67 -11.24 -28.41
C GLU A 722 -21.21 -10.18 -29.41
N SER A 723 -22.50 -10.29 -29.71
CA SER A 723 -23.30 -9.56 -30.71
C SER A 723 -24.24 -8.50 -30.11
N VAL A 724 -24.45 -8.57 -28.79
CA VAL A 724 -25.34 -7.71 -28.01
C VAL A 724 -24.57 -6.51 -27.44
N GLU A 725 -25.24 -5.36 -27.38
CA GLU A 725 -24.68 -4.08 -26.92
C GLU A 725 -24.86 -3.97 -25.39
N GLY A 726 -23.77 -3.66 -24.68
CA GLY A 726 -23.72 -3.64 -23.22
C GLY A 726 -22.30 -3.83 -22.67
N MET A 727 -22.16 -3.70 -21.35
CA MET A 727 -20.92 -3.94 -20.61
C MET A 727 -20.90 -5.38 -20.09
N TYR A 728 -19.80 -6.07 -20.34
CA TYR A 728 -19.55 -7.47 -20.01
C TYR A 728 -18.38 -7.56 -19.02
N SER A 729 -18.36 -8.63 -18.24
CA SER A 729 -17.29 -8.91 -17.28
C SER A 729 -16.78 -10.32 -17.54
N LEU A 730 -15.48 -10.41 -17.81
CA LEU A 730 -14.79 -11.65 -18.17
C LEU A 730 -13.76 -11.97 -17.09
N GLU A 731 -13.84 -13.18 -16.55
CA GLU A 731 -12.89 -13.71 -15.58
C GLU A 731 -11.93 -14.66 -16.29
N ALA A 732 -10.63 -14.35 -16.29
CA ALA A 732 -9.60 -15.34 -16.53
C ALA A 732 -9.46 -16.23 -15.28
N TYR A 733 -9.42 -17.55 -15.48
CA TYR A 733 -9.35 -18.53 -14.39
C TYR A 733 -8.42 -19.69 -14.74
N ALA A 734 -7.37 -19.90 -13.95
CA ALA A 734 -6.53 -21.08 -14.01
C ALA A 734 -7.16 -22.18 -13.12
N VAL A 735 -7.51 -23.32 -13.70
CA VAL A 735 -8.10 -24.44 -12.97
C VAL A 735 -7.07 -25.02 -12.00
N PRO A 736 -7.35 -25.06 -10.68
CA PRO A 736 -6.38 -25.52 -9.69
C PRO A 736 -5.92 -26.97 -9.88
N THR A 737 -4.68 -27.23 -9.48
CA THR A 737 -3.97 -28.51 -9.64
C THR A 737 -4.24 -29.46 -8.46
N GLU A 738 -3.82 -30.73 -8.55
CA GLU A 738 -4.11 -31.75 -7.53
C GLU A 738 -3.18 -31.61 -6.31
N GLY A 739 -3.53 -30.69 -5.40
CA GLY A 739 -2.76 -30.42 -4.17
C GLY A 739 -2.67 -28.93 -3.82
N GLU A 740 -3.15 -28.07 -4.70
CA GLU A 740 -3.17 -26.62 -4.54
C GLU A 740 -4.14 -26.17 -3.43
N GLU A 741 -3.59 -25.56 -2.36
CA GLU A 741 -4.35 -25.09 -1.19
C GLU A 741 -4.82 -23.64 -1.31
N TYR A 742 -4.17 -22.85 -2.18
CA TYR A 742 -4.48 -21.46 -2.49
C TYR A 742 -5.06 -21.43 -3.90
N ALA A 743 -6.35 -21.09 -4.01
CA ALA A 743 -7.13 -21.20 -5.26
C ALA A 743 -7.82 -19.88 -5.67
N ASP A 744 -7.51 -18.79 -4.95
CA ASP A 744 -8.15 -17.47 -5.09
C ASP A 744 -7.28 -16.53 -5.95
N ASP A 745 -5.94 -16.65 -5.91
CA ASP A 745 -5.00 -15.97 -6.81
C ASP A 745 -5.01 -16.52 -8.24
N ASN A 746 -5.73 -17.62 -8.48
CA ASN A 746 -5.94 -18.26 -9.79
C ASN A 746 -6.96 -17.52 -10.69
N ARG A 747 -7.49 -16.36 -10.26
CA ARG A 747 -8.54 -15.61 -10.96
C ARG A 747 -8.16 -14.15 -11.16
N GLN A 748 -8.53 -13.58 -12.30
CA GLN A 748 -8.50 -12.14 -12.52
C GLN A 748 -9.66 -11.70 -13.42
N GLU A 749 -10.34 -10.62 -13.06
CA GLU A 749 -11.50 -10.11 -13.80
C GLU A 749 -11.17 -8.81 -14.56
N ARG A 750 -11.74 -8.66 -15.75
CA ARG A 750 -11.71 -7.45 -16.58
C ARG A 750 -13.08 -7.22 -17.23
N SER A 751 -13.47 -5.96 -17.39
CA SER A 751 -14.71 -5.59 -18.07
C SER A 751 -14.44 -5.09 -19.50
N ILE A 752 -15.39 -5.33 -20.40
CA ILE A 752 -15.36 -4.90 -21.80
C ILE A 752 -16.75 -4.43 -22.25
N GLU A 753 -16.85 -3.25 -22.89
CA GLU A 753 -18.11 -2.73 -23.42
C GLU A 753 -18.24 -2.96 -24.94
N ILE A 754 -19.34 -3.58 -25.35
CA ILE A 754 -19.73 -3.70 -26.75
C ILE A 754 -20.55 -2.48 -27.17
N PHE A 755 -19.94 -1.59 -27.95
CA PHE A 755 -20.54 -0.31 -28.36
C PHE A 755 -21.04 -0.33 -29.82
N LYS A 756 -22.31 0.00 -30.07
CA LYS A 756 -22.97 -0.24 -31.37
C LYS A 756 -22.95 0.96 -32.35
N ASN A 757 -21.80 1.58 -32.54
CA ASN A 757 -21.62 2.60 -33.59
C ASN A 757 -21.25 1.98 -34.95
N ARG A 758 -21.56 2.69 -36.05
CA ARG A 758 -21.17 2.29 -37.42
C ARG A 758 -19.70 2.55 -37.73
N SER A 759 -19.12 3.52 -37.03
CA SER A 759 -17.69 3.83 -37.02
C SER A 759 -17.31 4.00 -35.55
N LEU A 760 -16.43 3.15 -35.02
CA LEU A 760 -15.91 3.31 -33.66
C LEU A 760 -14.67 4.20 -33.77
N ILE A 761 -14.76 5.41 -33.20
CA ILE A 761 -13.71 6.43 -33.22
C ILE A 761 -13.10 6.53 -31.83
N LEU A 762 -11.77 6.40 -31.74
CA LEU A 762 -11.01 6.78 -30.56
C LEU A 762 -10.48 8.21 -30.75
N LEU A 763 -10.53 9.00 -29.70
CA LEU A 763 -9.87 10.30 -29.56
C LEU A 763 -8.79 10.14 -28.49
N VAL A 764 -7.53 10.29 -28.87
CA VAL A 764 -6.37 10.21 -27.97
C VAL A 764 -5.83 11.63 -27.77
N ASP A 765 -5.78 12.07 -26.52
CA ASP A 765 -4.99 13.23 -26.11
C ASP A 765 -3.56 12.79 -25.78
N ASP A 766 -2.59 13.52 -26.33
CA ASP A 766 -1.13 13.29 -26.24
C ASP A 766 -0.40 14.66 -26.34
N ASP A 767 -0.96 15.70 -25.70
CA ASP A 767 -0.64 17.11 -26.04
C ASP A 767 -0.09 18.01 -24.91
N GLU A 768 0.31 17.41 -23.78
CA GLU A 768 0.78 18.08 -22.55
C GLU A 768 -0.34 18.93 -21.91
N ASP A 769 -1.38 18.27 -21.37
CA ASP A 769 -2.48 18.87 -20.58
C ASP A 769 -3.15 20.13 -21.19
N ALA A 770 -3.44 20.14 -22.50
CA ALA A 770 -4.08 21.30 -23.15
C ALA A 770 -5.54 21.03 -23.57
N ASP A 771 -6.41 22.06 -23.45
CA ASP A 771 -7.84 22.00 -23.84
C ASP A 771 -8.09 21.86 -25.38
N TYR A 772 -7.16 21.27 -26.14
CA TYR A 772 -7.20 21.23 -27.61
C TYR A 772 -8.10 20.13 -28.14
N GLU A 773 -8.27 19.02 -27.42
CA GLU A 773 -9.25 17.96 -27.71
C GLU A 773 -10.64 18.55 -27.92
N THR A 774 -10.99 19.56 -27.13
CA THR A 774 -12.30 20.19 -27.15
C THR A 774 -12.59 20.83 -28.52
N TYR A 775 -11.60 21.02 -29.39
CA TYR A 775 -11.79 21.50 -30.77
C TYR A 775 -12.18 20.37 -31.73
N TYR A 776 -11.68 19.15 -31.49
CA TYR A 776 -12.01 17.92 -32.22
C TYR A 776 -13.37 17.39 -31.76
N GLU A 777 -13.61 17.31 -30.44
CA GLU A 777 -14.90 16.95 -29.84
C GLU A 777 -16.09 17.73 -30.41
N LYS A 778 -15.94 19.07 -30.47
CA LYS A 778 -16.97 19.97 -30.99
C LYS A 778 -17.27 19.69 -32.46
N ALA A 779 -16.24 19.41 -33.26
CA ALA A 779 -16.38 19.12 -34.69
C ALA A 779 -16.92 17.69 -34.96
N LEU A 780 -16.56 16.70 -34.14
CA LEU A 780 -17.15 15.35 -34.16
C LEU A 780 -18.65 15.42 -33.81
N SER A 781 -18.97 16.10 -32.71
CA SER A 781 -20.34 16.34 -32.24
C SER A 781 -21.19 17.11 -33.24
N ALA A 782 -20.64 18.15 -33.89
CA ALA A 782 -21.34 18.95 -34.91
C ALA A 782 -21.73 18.10 -36.14
N ASN A 783 -20.96 17.06 -36.46
CA ASN A 783 -21.25 16.12 -37.53
C ASN A 783 -22.05 14.89 -37.10
N GLY A 784 -22.29 14.71 -35.80
CA GLY A 784 -23.02 13.57 -35.24
C GLY A 784 -22.21 12.28 -35.17
N TYR A 785 -20.87 12.37 -35.13
CA TYR A 785 -20.01 11.22 -34.84
C TYR A 785 -19.93 11.00 -33.32
N GLY A 786 -20.23 9.78 -32.88
CA GLY A 786 -19.88 9.31 -31.54
C GLY A 786 -18.44 8.80 -31.50
N TYR A 787 -17.71 9.14 -30.46
CA TYR A 787 -16.32 8.79 -30.18
C TYR A 787 -16.20 8.40 -28.70
N LEU A 788 -15.08 7.76 -28.34
CA LEU A 788 -14.59 7.64 -26.98
C LEU A 788 -13.33 8.51 -26.86
N LYS A 789 -13.06 9.10 -25.70
CA LYS A 789 -11.80 9.79 -25.39
C LYS A 789 -10.96 8.95 -24.44
N VAL A 790 -9.65 8.97 -24.63
CA VAL A 790 -8.64 8.57 -23.64
C VAL A 790 -7.63 9.70 -23.50
N ASP A 791 -7.24 9.98 -22.26
CA ASP A 791 -6.32 11.04 -21.86
C ASP A 791 -4.86 10.55 -21.76
N GLU A 792 -4.62 9.28 -22.13
CA GLU A 792 -3.34 8.56 -22.06
C GLU A 792 -3.15 7.74 -23.36
N PRO A 793 -1.91 7.50 -23.82
CA PRO A 793 -1.64 6.71 -25.02
C PRO A 793 -2.17 5.25 -24.93
N PRO A 794 -3.07 4.82 -25.82
CA PRO A 794 -3.70 3.50 -25.75
C PRO A 794 -2.77 2.36 -26.20
N SER A 795 -2.93 1.20 -25.55
CA SER A 795 -2.20 -0.02 -25.89
C SER A 795 -2.53 -0.54 -27.30
N GLN A 796 -1.67 -1.41 -27.84
CA GLN A 796 -1.91 -2.11 -29.10
C GLN A 796 -3.27 -2.82 -29.15
N SER A 797 -3.65 -3.50 -28.05
CA SER A 797 -4.89 -4.29 -27.98
C SER A 797 -6.14 -3.40 -27.94
N GLU A 798 -6.05 -2.23 -27.29
CA GLU A 798 -7.11 -1.22 -27.29
C GLU A 798 -7.26 -0.56 -28.67
N LEU A 799 -6.18 -0.08 -29.29
CA LEU A 799 -6.19 0.52 -30.63
C LEU A 799 -6.86 -0.40 -31.66
N LEU A 800 -6.52 -1.69 -31.63
CA LEU A 800 -7.06 -2.70 -32.54
C LEU A 800 -8.58 -2.88 -32.45
N SER A 801 -9.26 -2.37 -31.41
CA SER A 801 -10.72 -2.36 -31.34
C SER A 801 -11.40 -1.31 -32.26
N PHE A 802 -10.73 -0.22 -32.61
CA PHE A 802 -11.31 0.94 -33.31
C PHE A 802 -11.18 0.90 -34.85
N ASP A 803 -12.13 1.52 -35.57
CA ASP A 803 -12.02 1.68 -37.04
C ASP A 803 -11.16 2.89 -37.42
N CYS A 804 -11.15 3.90 -36.56
CA CYS A 804 -10.51 5.18 -36.79
C CYS A 804 -9.97 5.70 -35.46
N VAL A 805 -8.68 6.02 -35.42
CA VAL A 805 -8.04 6.69 -34.29
C VAL A 805 -7.78 8.13 -34.70
N ILE A 806 -8.12 9.07 -33.82
CA ILE A 806 -7.77 10.48 -33.93
C ILE A 806 -6.77 10.75 -32.82
N TRP A 807 -5.53 11.06 -33.17
CA TRP A 807 -4.43 11.25 -32.24
C TRP A 807 -3.97 12.71 -32.28
N ILE A 808 -4.00 13.35 -31.12
CA ILE A 808 -3.76 14.79 -30.96
C ILE A 808 -2.46 14.98 -30.19
N THR A 809 -1.39 15.38 -30.88
CA THR A 809 -0.15 15.80 -30.18
C THR A 809 -0.07 17.30 -29.96
N GLY A 810 -1.08 18.05 -30.41
CA GLY A 810 -1.31 19.48 -30.16
C GLY A 810 -0.07 20.38 -30.23
N ARG A 811 0.57 20.61 -29.08
CA ARG A 811 1.79 21.41 -28.90
C ARG A 811 3.01 20.64 -28.38
N ASP A 812 2.87 19.37 -28.03
CA ASP A 812 3.93 18.60 -27.39
C ASP A 812 5.11 18.32 -28.36
N PHE A 813 6.32 18.43 -27.83
CA PHE A 813 7.58 18.15 -28.50
C PHE A 813 8.59 17.38 -27.62
N THR A 814 8.12 16.89 -26.47
CA THR A 814 8.86 16.19 -25.43
C THR A 814 8.49 14.71 -25.35
N THR A 815 7.21 14.38 -25.48
CA THR A 815 6.66 13.01 -25.37
C THR A 815 5.97 12.54 -26.66
N ALA A 816 5.24 13.44 -27.31
CA ALA A 816 4.49 13.32 -28.56
C ALA A 816 4.90 12.15 -29.48
N LEU A 817 4.05 11.13 -29.51
CA LEU A 817 4.25 9.90 -30.28
C LEU A 817 5.58 9.19 -29.97
N THR A 818 5.68 8.60 -28.77
CA THR A 818 6.89 7.89 -28.31
C THR A 818 7.26 6.69 -29.21
N ARG A 819 8.40 6.05 -28.93
CA ARG A 819 8.81 4.82 -29.64
C ARG A 819 7.85 3.65 -29.40
N GLU A 820 7.06 3.67 -28.34
CA GLU A 820 6.04 2.65 -28.07
C GLU A 820 4.75 2.96 -28.83
N ASP A 821 4.30 4.22 -28.82
CA ASP A 821 3.12 4.67 -29.59
C ASP A 821 3.30 4.44 -31.09
N GLN A 822 4.50 4.73 -31.60
CA GLN A 822 4.88 4.41 -32.98
C GLN A 822 4.78 2.91 -33.29
N ALA A 823 5.09 2.02 -32.33
CA ALA A 823 4.99 0.57 -32.52
C ALA A 823 3.53 0.08 -32.43
N ASN A 824 2.77 0.61 -31.47
CA ASN A 824 1.35 0.32 -31.27
C ASN A 824 0.52 0.79 -32.48
N LEU A 825 0.75 2.02 -32.96
CA LEU A 825 0.13 2.57 -34.17
C LEU A 825 0.61 1.90 -35.46
N ALA A 826 1.89 1.51 -35.56
CA ALA A 826 2.37 0.72 -36.70
C ALA A 826 1.59 -0.59 -36.81
N ALA A 827 1.47 -1.35 -35.72
CA ALA A 827 0.71 -2.60 -35.73
C ALA A 827 -0.80 -2.41 -35.94
N TYR A 828 -1.38 -1.32 -35.43
CA TYR A 828 -2.75 -0.92 -35.72
C TYR A 828 -2.98 -0.66 -37.22
N LEU A 829 -2.07 0.05 -37.87
CA LEU A 829 -2.13 0.34 -39.31
C LEU A 829 -1.85 -0.93 -40.14
N ASP A 830 -0.89 -1.77 -39.77
CA ASP A 830 -0.64 -3.06 -40.43
C ASP A 830 -1.85 -4.02 -40.35
N ALA A 831 -2.66 -3.93 -39.29
CA ALA A 831 -3.93 -4.64 -39.16
C ALA A 831 -5.08 -4.05 -40.02
N GLY A 832 -4.84 -2.95 -40.73
CA GLY A 832 -5.82 -2.26 -41.58
C GLY A 832 -6.59 -1.12 -40.89
N GLY A 833 -6.06 -0.58 -39.79
CA GLY A 833 -6.59 0.58 -39.09
C GLY A 833 -6.57 1.87 -39.93
N SER A 834 -7.15 2.94 -39.38
CA SER A 834 -7.12 4.27 -39.99
C SER A 834 -6.81 5.35 -38.97
N LEU A 835 -5.87 6.24 -39.29
CA LEU A 835 -5.35 7.26 -38.37
C LEU A 835 -5.60 8.69 -38.89
N PHE A 836 -6.07 9.58 -38.04
CA PHE A 836 -5.97 11.02 -38.21
C PHE A 836 -4.98 11.56 -37.16
N LEU A 837 -3.80 12.00 -37.61
CA LEU A 837 -2.72 12.49 -36.76
C LEU A 837 -2.56 14.00 -36.94
N SER A 838 -2.60 14.74 -35.84
CA SER A 838 -2.64 16.21 -35.86
C SER A 838 -1.85 16.80 -34.70
N GLY A 839 -0.91 17.69 -35.03
CA GLY A 839 -0.08 18.41 -34.08
C GLY A 839 0.91 19.33 -34.80
N GLN A 840 1.35 20.38 -34.13
CA GLN A 840 2.49 21.17 -34.62
C GLN A 840 3.81 20.50 -34.26
N ASP A 841 4.87 20.83 -35.00
CA ASP A 841 6.25 20.34 -34.82
C ASP A 841 6.51 18.83 -34.68
N LEU A 842 5.50 17.96 -34.71
CA LEU A 842 5.67 16.51 -34.66
C LEU A 842 6.68 15.99 -35.71
N GLY A 843 6.72 16.62 -36.89
CA GLY A 843 7.72 16.34 -37.90
C GLY A 843 9.17 16.60 -37.46
N TYR A 844 9.43 17.63 -36.66
CA TYR A 844 10.75 17.88 -36.08
C TYR A 844 11.19 16.74 -35.14
N ASN A 845 10.24 16.22 -34.35
CA ASN A 845 10.48 15.22 -33.31
C ASN A 845 10.75 13.81 -33.89
N ILE A 846 9.93 13.38 -34.86
CA ILE A 846 9.94 11.99 -35.35
C ILE A 846 10.44 11.80 -36.80
N GLN A 847 11.00 12.83 -37.46
CA GLN A 847 11.56 12.76 -38.83
C GLN A 847 12.61 11.65 -39.06
N ASP A 848 13.31 11.18 -38.03
CA ASP A 848 14.33 10.12 -38.14
C ASP A 848 13.79 8.70 -37.86
N THR A 849 12.47 8.58 -37.67
CA THR A 849 11.79 7.32 -37.37
C THR A 849 11.37 6.58 -38.63
N ASP A 850 11.38 5.25 -38.56
CA ASP A 850 10.78 4.41 -39.59
C ASP A 850 9.26 4.70 -39.70
N PHE A 851 8.58 5.03 -38.59
CA PHE A 851 7.15 5.38 -38.60
C PHE A 851 6.82 6.58 -39.52
N TYR A 852 7.61 7.65 -39.46
CA TYR A 852 7.39 8.84 -40.27
C TYR A 852 7.54 8.58 -41.78
N SER A 853 8.43 7.67 -42.17
CA SER A 853 8.71 7.35 -43.57
C SER A 853 7.89 6.17 -44.13
N ASP A 854 7.63 5.13 -43.33
CA ASP A 854 6.90 3.93 -43.74
C ASP A 854 5.38 3.98 -43.46
N TYR A 855 4.91 4.79 -42.49
CA TYR A 855 3.47 4.92 -42.18
C TYR A 855 2.89 6.29 -42.55
N LEU A 856 3.56 7.39 -42.19
CA LEU A 856 3.12 8.73 -42.64
C LEU A 856 3.54 9.03 -44.09
N GLN A 857 4.46 8.24 -44.65
CA GLN A 857 4.85 8.26 -46.07
C GLN A 857 5.37 9.64 -46.55
N VAL A 858 6.08 10.35 -45.66
CA VAL A 858 6.62 11.71 -45.88
C VAL A 858 8.10 11.85 -45.49
N GLU A 859 8.77 12.81 -46.12
CA GLU A 859 10.05 13.40 -45.68
C GLU A 859 9.77 14.76 -45.02
N TYR A 860 10.55 15.10 -43.98
CA TYR A 860 10.54 16.42 -43.36
C TYR A 860 11.39 17.40 -44.19
N VAL A 861 10.84 18.57 -44.51
CA VAL A 861 11.50 19.55 -45.40
C VAL A 861 12.08 20.72 -44.61
N LYS A 862 11.29 21.31 -43.70
CA LYS A 862 11.61 22.60 -43.07
C LYS A 862 10.74 22.88 -41.84
N ASP A 863 11.41 23.26 -40.76
CA ASP A 863 10.82 23.89 -39.56
C ASP A 863 10.19 25.25 -39.92
N SER A 864 9.04 25.54 -39.29
CA SER A 864 8.33 26.81 -39.23
C SER A 864 8.36 27.64 -40.53
N THR A 865 7.42 27.37 -41.44
CA THR A 865 7.19 28.17 -42.65
C THR A 865 6.91 29.65 -42.35
N GLY A 866 6.35 29.95 -41.17
CA GLY A 866 5.82 31.27 -40.82
C GLY A 866 4.57 31.66 -41.62
N VAL A 867 3.93 30.72 -42.31
CA VAL A 867 2.75 30.95 -43.16
C VAL A 867 1.49 30.39 -42.50
N TYR A 868 0.62 31.27 -42.03
CA TYR A 868 -0.60 30.92 -41.29
C TYR A 868 -1.87 30.83 -42.17
N THR A 869 -1.70 30.64 -43.48
CA THR A 869 -2.78 30.47 -44.47
C THR A 869 -2.50 29.24 -45.33
N LEU A 870 -3.44 28.31 -45.36
CA LEU A 870 -3.44 27.09 -46.14
C LEU A 870 -4.38 27.22 -47.33
N GLU A 871 -3.96 26.75 -48.50
CA GLU A 871 -4.80 26.60 -49.68
C GLU A 871 -5.01 25.11 -49.97
N GLY A 872 -6.25 24.74 -50.33
CA GLY A 872 -6.62 23.36 -50.61
C GLY A 872 -6.24 22.90 -52.02
N VAL A 873 -5.89 21.62 -52.15
CA VAL A 873 -5.57 20.98 -53.43
C VAL A 873 -6.85 20.70 -54.22
N SER A 874 -6.92 21.21 -55.45
CA SER A 874 -8.17 21.11 -56.20
C SER A 874 -8.44 19.70 -56.73
N GLY A 875 -9.64 19.21 -56.43
CA GLY A 875 -10.08 17.84 -56.69
C GLY A 875 -9.81 16.83 -55.57
N ASP A 876 -9.17 17.22 -54.47
CA ASP A 876 -8.97 16.35 -53.30
C ASP A 876 -10.26 16.24 -52.45
N PRO A 877 -10.65 15.02 -51.97
CA PRO A 877 -11.85 14.83 -51.17
C PRO A 877 -11.88 15.59 -49.84
N ILE A 878 -10.72 15.93 -49.26
CA ILE A 878 -10.62 16.66 -48.00
C ILE A 878 -10.57 18.17 -48.24
N SER A 879 -9.79 18.67 -49.19
CA SER A 879 -9.48 20.10 -49.25
C SER A 879 -10.02 20.88 -50.46
N ASP A 880 -10.68 20.25 -51.44
CA ASP A 880 -11.14 20.97 -52.65
C ASP A 880 -12.02 22.19 -52.29
N GLY A 881 -11.67 23.33 -52.89
CA GLY A 881 -12.32 24.62 -52.70
C GLY A 881 -12.01 25.35 -51.39
N MET A 882 -11.16 24.82 -50.51
CA MET A 882 -10.91 25.40 -49.18
C MET A 882 -9.77 26.43 -49.17
N THR A 883 -9.86 27.40 -48.24
CA THR A 883 -8.77 28.31 -47.88
C THR A 883 -8.89 28.60 -46.40
N VAL A 884 -7.94 28.08 -45.63
CA VAL A 884 -8.02 27.94 -44.16
C VAL A 884 -6.94 28.80 -43.51
N GLY A 885 -7.22 29.45 -42.40
CA GLY A 885 -6.20 30.15 -41.61
C GLY A 885 -5.93 29.39 -40.32
N ILE A 886 -4.67 29.29 -39.92
CA ILE A 886 -4.22 28.56 -38.70
C ILE A 886 -3.68 29.54 -37.63
N SER A 887 -4.34 30.69 -37.50
CA SER A 887 -4.07 31.70 -36.46
C SER A 887 -5.28 32.62 -36.26
N GLY A 888 -5.52 33.00 -35.00
CA GLY A 888 -6.61 33.87 -34.56
C GLY A 888 -8.01 33.24 -34.66
N GLY A 889 -9.02 34.09 -34.80
CA GLY A 889 -10.41 33.66 -35.00
C GLY A 889 -11.03 32.98 -33.78
N ASP A 890 -11.56 31.77 -33.96
CA ASP A 890 -12.10 30.90 -32.89
C ASP A 890 -11.33 29.56 -32.75
N GLY A 891 -10.10 29.52 -33.30
CA GLY A 891 -9.12 28.45 -33.06
C GLY A 891 -8.23 28.79 -31.86
N ALA A 892 -7.48 27.81 -31.35
CA ALA A 892 -6.64 27.96 -30.15
C ALA A 892 -5.54 29.02 -30.28
N ASN A 893 -5.15 29.40 -31.50
CA ASN A 893 -4.00 30.24 -31.81
C ASN A 893 -2.68 29.67 -31.20
N SER A 894 -2.62 28.34 -31.16
CA SER A 894 -1.53 27.47 -30.72
C SER A 894 -0.37 27.36 -31.71
N GLN A 895 -0.58 27.67 -32.99
CA GLN A 895 0.42 27.44 -34.04
C GLN A 895 1.62 28.38 -33.94
N TYR A 896 2.78 27.84 -33.56
CA TYR A 896 4.09 28.52 -33.60
C TYR A 896 5.07 27.83 -34.58
N TRP A 897 4.96 26.51 -34.75
CA TRP A 897 5.87 25.68 -35.59
C TRP A 897 5.12 24.96 -36.73
N PRO A 898 4.61 25.70 -37.74
CA PRO A 898 3.97 25.10 -38.93
C PRO A 898 5.03 24.47 -39.84
N SER A 899 5.18 23.16 -39.76
CA SER A 899 6.23 22.40 -40.44
C SER A 899 5.87 22.08 -41.89
N GLU A 900 6.88 22.07 -42.76
CA GLU A 900 6.77 21.72 -44.18
C GLU A 900 7.21 20.27 -44.43
N ILE A 901 6.39 19.51 -45.14
CA ILE A 901 6.59 18.07 -45.40
C ILE A 901 6.54 17.77 -46.91
N LEU A 902 7.04 16.60 -47.32
CA LEU A 902 7.04 16.15 -48.71
C LEU A 902 6.51 14.70 -48.81
N PRO A 903 5.42 14.41 -49.54
CA PRO A 903 5.02 13.02 -49.82
C PRO A 903 6.07 12.31 -50.68
N ILE A 904 6.59 11.17 -50.20
CA ILE A 904 7.72 10.45 -50.83
C ILE A 904 7.33 9.25 -51.70
N THR A 905 6.09 8.78 -51.64
CA THR A 905 5.60 7.67 -52.48
C THR A 905 4.31 8.01 -53.22
N ALA A 906 3.83 7.07 -54.04
CA ALA A 906 2.56 7.19 -54.75
C ALA A 906 1.32 6.91 -53.88
N TYR A 907 1.49 6.55 -52.60
CA TYR A 907 0.39 6.34 -51.66
C TYR A 907 0.02 7.64 -50.92
N ALA A 908 0.99 8.51 -50.68
CA ALA A 908 0.78 9.82 -50.08
C ALA A 908 0.35 10.86 -51.13
N THR A 909 -0.75 11.57 -50.85
CA THR A 909 -1.25 12.70 -51.64
C THR A 909 -1.23 13.96 -50.78
N GLU A 910 -0.62 15.03 -51.28
CA GLU A 910 -0.72 16.39 -50.70
C GLU A 910 -2.19 16.84 -50.66
N ILE A 911 -2.67 17.31 -49.50
CA ILE A 911 -4.04 17.83 -49.35
C ILE A 911 -4.07 19.33 -49.01
N PHE A 912 -3.09 19.88 -48.30
CA PHE A 912 -2.96 21.32 -48.11
C PHE A 912 -1.52 21.77 -48.39
N TYR A 913 -1.37 22.95 -48.96
CA TYR A 913 -0.10 23.67 -49.07
C TYR A 913 -0.19 25.04 -48.39
N TYR A 914 0.92 25.47 -47.82
CA TYR A 914 1.06 26.82 -47.27
C TYR A 914 1.03 27.85 -48.41
N GLN A 915 0.35 28.98 -48.22
CA GLN A 915 0.17 29.99 -49.26
C GLN A 915 1.51 30.58 -49.77
N ASN A 916 1.97 30.11 -50.93
CA ASN A 916 3.28 30.36 -51.57
C ASN A 916 4.51 29.63 -50.95
N ASP A 917 4.30 28.58 -50.16
CA ASP A 917 5.36 27.68 -49.64
C ASP A 917 5.00 26.20 -49.98
N GLY A 918 5.64 25.22 -49.34
CA GLY A 918 5.41 23.79 -49.60
C GLY A 918 4.17 23.15 -48.95
N CYS A 919 4.14 21.83 -48.94
CA CYS A 919 3.05 21.00 -48.42
C CYS A 919 2.96 21.06 -46.88
N ALA A 920 1.73 21.15 -46.38
CA ALA A 920 1.36 21.26 -44.97
C ALA A 920 0.64 20.02 -44.42
N ALA A 921 0.05 19.21 -45.30
CA ALA A 921 -0.72 18.03 -44.92
C ALA A 921 -0.79 17.01 -46.06
N VAL A 922 -0.87 15.73 -45.70
CA VAL A 922 -1.07 14.61 -46.63
C VAL A 922 -2.23 13.72 -46.20
N ARG A 923 -2.77 12.98 -47.16
CA ARG A 923 -3.50 11.72 -46.90
C ARG A 923 -2.79 10.56 -47.58
N VAL A 924 -2.73 9.43 -46.91
CA VAL A 924 -2.11 8.18 -47.35
C VAL A 924 -3.21 7.14 -47.54
N ASP A 925 -3.21 6.44 -48.67
CA ASP A 925 -4.00 5.22 -48.87
C ASP A 925 -3.11 4.16 -49.52
N THR A 926 -2.77 3.11 -48.77
CA THR A 926 -1.94 1.99 -49.25
C THR A 926 -2.77 0.84 -49.82
N GLY A 927 -4.09 0.90 -49.70
CA GLY A 927 -4.99 -0.24 -49.89
C GLY A 927 -5.00 -1.25 -48.72
N THR A 928 -4.08 -1.11 -47.75
CA THR A 928 -4.13 -1.81 -46.45
C THR A 928 -4.69 -0.88 -45.38
N TYR A 929 -4.07 0.29 -45.21
CA TYR A 929 -4.39 1.29 -44.19
C TYR A 929 -4.62 2.67 -44.82
N LYS A 930 -5.17 3.59 -44.01
CA LYS A 930 -5.29 5.00 -44.34
C LYS A 930 -4.76 5.91 -43.25
N VAL A 931 -4.12 7.01 -43.64
CA VAL A 931 -3.70 8.07 -42.71
C VAL A 931 -4.12 9.43 -43.27
N VAL A 932 -4.54 10.36 -42.41
CA VAL A 932 -4.49 11.79 -42.68
C VAL A 932 -3.51 12.39 -41.68
N TYR A 933 -2.50 13.11 -42.15
CA TYR A 933 -1.50 13.76 -41.30
C TYR A 933 -1.43 15.26 -41.61
N LEU A 934 -1.56 16.08 -40.56
CA LEU A 934 -1.36 17.53 -40.59
C LEU A 934 -0.06 17.87 -39.86
N ALA A 935 0.88 18.57 -40.53
CA ALA A 935 2.10 19.09 -39.89
C ALA A 935 1.86 20.45 -39.20
N PHE A 936 0.63 20.65 -38.72
CA PHE A 936 0.10 21.81 -38.04
C PHE A 936 -1.09 21.37 -37.18
N GLY A 937 -1.39 22.09 -36.11
CA GLY A 937 -2.49 21.77 -35.22
C GLY A 937 -3.86 22.09 -35.82
N PHE A 938 -4.76 21.10 -35.89
CA PHE A 938 -6.15 21.28 -36.31
C PHE A 938 -6.92 22.26 -35.41
N GLU A 939 -6.61 22.30 -34.12
CA GLU A 939 -7.18 23.24 -33.15
C GLU A 939 -6.82 24.70 -33.46
N ALA A 940 -5.69 24.95 -34.12
CA ALA A 940 -5.27 26.29 -34.55
C ALA A 940 -6.13 26.86 -35.71
N ILE A 941 -6.90 26.02 -36.42
CA ILE A 941 -7.76 26.43 -37.53
C ILE A 941 -8.76 27.47 -37.04
N ASN A 942 -8.76 28.65 -37.65
CA ASN A 942 -9.37 29.88 -37.10
C ASN A 942 -10.88 30.04 -37.28
N LYS A 943 -11.57 28.99 -37.76
CA LYS A 943 -13.03 28.94 -37.89
C LYS A 943 -13.57 27.55 -37.55
N SER A 944 -14.50 27.49 -36.61
CA SER A 944 -15.32 26.31 -36.28
C SER A 944 -15.93 25.68 -37.53
N SER A 945 -16.54 26.47 -38.43
CA SER A 945 -17.11 25.97 -39.69
C SER A 945 -16.13 25.23 -40.60
N ASP A 946 -14.84 25.56 -40.52
CA ASP A 946 -13.80 24.96 -41.35
C ASP A 946 -13.26 23.69 -40.66
N ARG A 947 -13.17 23.70 -39.32
CA ARG A 947 -12.91 22.50 -38.49
C ARG A 947 -14.00 21.44 -38.66
N ASP A 948 -15.26 21.84 -38.58
CA ASP A 948 -16.45 20.97 -38.78
C ASP A 948 -16.39 20.28 -40.15
N GLU A 949 -16.14 21.05 -41.23
CA GLU A 949 -16.10 20.52 -42.60
C GLU A 949 -14.85 19.65 -42.86
N ILE A 950 -13.71 19.95 -42.23
CA ILE A 950 -12.51 19.10 -42.31
C ILE A 950 -12.75 17.76 -41.60
N ILE A 951 -13.19 17.75 -40.34
CA ILE A 951 -13.49 16.49 -39.62
C ILE A 951 -14.52 15.65 -40.38
N ARG A 952 -15.57 16.27 -40.92
CA ARG A 952 -16.57 15.59 -41.76
C ARG A 952 -15.96 14.91 -43.00
N ARG A 953 -14.93 15.50 -43.61
CA ARG A 953 -14.26 14.94 -44.78
C ARG A 953 -13.19 13.92 -44.42
N VAL A 954 -12.39 14.18 -43.37
CA VAL A 954 -11.36 13.27 -42.85
C VAL A 954 -11.99 11.96 -42.37
N VAL A 955 -12.98 12.01 -41.48
CA VAL A 955 -13.68 10.80 -41.01
C VAL A 955 -14.38 10.10 -42.18
N SER A 956 -14.92 10.84 -43.15
CA SER A 956 -15.52 10.24 -44.36
C SER A 956 -14.49 9.59 -45.30
N GLU A 957 -13.25 10.07 -45.39
CA GLU A 957 -12.19 9.48 -46.22
C GLU A 957 -11.65 8.21 -45.55
N LEU A 958 -11.32 8.30 -44.26
CA LEU A 958 -10.80 7.19 -43.45
C LEU A 958 -11.82 6.04 -43.37
N THR A 959 -13.07 6.32 -42.98
CA THR A 959 -14.10 5.28 -42.81
C THR A 959 -14.79 4.82 -44.10
N SER A 960 -14.43 5.37 -45.27
CA SER A 960 -14.97 4.89 -46.56
C SER A 960 -14.32 3.57 -46.99
N PRO A 961 -15.12 2.53 -47.33
CA PRO A 961 -14.58 1.29 -47.90
C PRO A 961 -13.79 1.56 -49.19
N ALA A 962 -12.64 0.91 -49.35
CA ALA A 962 -11.81 1.06 -50.54
C ALA A 962 -12.54 0.59 -51.80
N GLU A 963 -12.72 1.48 -52.79
CA GLU A 963 -13.25 1.09 -54.10
C GLU A 963 -12.24 0.19 -54.82
N THR A 964 -12.62 -1.07 -55.06
CA THR A 964 -11.74 -2.06 -55.70
C THR A 964 -11.61 -1.79 -57.21
N PHE A 965 -10.58 -1.00 -57.57
CA PHE A 965 -10.25 -0.63 -58.95
C PHE A 965 -9.83 -1.83 -59.81
N ALA A 966 -10.81 -2.55 -60.33
CA ALA A 966 -10.62 -3.62 -61.32
C ALA A 966 -9.96 -3.07 -62.60
N SER A 967 -8.70 -3.44 -62.82
CA SER A 967 -7.87 -2.82 -63.87
C SER A 967 -8.40 -2.99 -65.30
N LEU A 968 -8.60 -1.86 -65.99
CA LEU A 968 -8.95 -1.83 -67.42
C LEU A 968 -7.70 -1.84 -68.29
N SER A 969 -7.16 -3.03 -68.58
CA SER A 969 -6.23 -3.22 -69.69
C SER A 969 -6.89 -4.00 -70.84
N LYS A 970 -6.80 -3.46 -72.06
CA LYS A 970 -7.26 -4.12 -73.30
C LYS A 970 -6.07 -4.56 -74.14
N THR A 971 -5.96 -5.86 -74.40
CA THR A 971 -5.39 -6.39 -75.65
C THR A 971 -6.15 -7.65 -76.03
N ASP A 972 -6.66 -7.69 -77.27
CA ASP A 972 -7.27 -8.89 -77.84
C ASP A 972 -6.21 -9.94 -78.21
N GLU A 973 -6.51 -11.22 -78.00
CA GLU A 973 -6.21 -12.22 -79.03
C GLU A 973 -7.21 -13.40 -79.00
N VAL A 974 -7.31 -14.14 -80.11
CA VAL A 974 -8.48 -14.99 -80.41
C VAL A 974 -8.07 -16.42 -80.79
N ALA A 975 -8.60 -17.41 -80.06
CA ALA A 975 -8.64 -18.81 -80.50
C ALA A 975 -9.90 -19.52 -80.00
N ALA A 976 -10.54 -20.33 -80.86
CA ALA A 976 -11.68 -21.19 -80.54
C ALA A 976 -11.20 -22.53 -79.93
N SER A 977 -12.00 -23.35 -79.24
CA SER A 977 -13.24 -23.96 -79.76
C SER A 977 -13.99 -24.85 -78.76
N GLN A 978 -15.30 -25.03 -78.98
CA GLN A 978 -16.17 -26.23 -78.78
C GLN A 978 -15.96 -27.14 -77.53
N GLY A 979 -17.01 -27.53 -76.77
CA GLY A 979 -18.45 -27.25 -76.88
C GLY A 979 -19.33 -28.25 -76.09
N THR A 980 -20.65 -28.01 -76.04
CA THR A 980 -21.76 -28.89 -75.57
C THR A 980 -21.65 -29.52 -74.17
N ARG A 981 -22.43 -29.10 -73.16
CA ARG A 981 -23.89 -29.31 -72.88
C ARG A 981 -24.35 -30.76 -72.52
N PHE A 982 -24.90 -30.84 -71.30
CA PHE A 982 -26.10 -31.60 -70.84
C PHE A 982 -25.96 -33.04 -70.27
N GLU A 983 -26.44 -33.18 -69.01
CA GLU A 983 -27.42 -34.14 -68.42
C GLU A 983 -27.27 -35.67 -68.72
N SER A 984 -27.62 -36.63 -67.84
CA SER A 984 -28.67 -36.63 -66.79
C SER A 984 -28.52 -37.70 -65.69
N LEU A 985 -28.93 -37.34 -64.46
CA LEU A 985 -29.67 -38.07 -63.40
C LEU A 985 -29.84 -39.63 -63.30
N ASP A 986 -29.91 -40.05 -62.02
CA ASP A 986 -30.69 -41.13 -61.38
C ASP A 986 -30.31 -42.64 -61.41
N GLY A 987 -30.36 -43.26 -60.20
CA GLY A 987 -30.27 -44.70 -59.93
C GLY A 987 -30.25 -45.07 -58.42
N PRO A 988 -31.28 -45.74 -57.84
CA PRO A 988 -31.42 -45.97 -56.38
C PRO A 988 -31.43 -47.46 -55.95
N ILE A 989 -31.65 -47.78 -54.64
CA ILE A 989 -32.56 -48.85 -54.08
C ILE A 989 -32.33 -49.15 -52.57
N LEU A 990 -33.40 -49.51 -51.83
CA LEU A 990 -33.48 -50.11 -50.47
C LEU A 990 -34.39 -51.38 -50.52
N PRO A 991 -34.29 -52.37 -49.60
CA PRO A 991 -35.08 -52.37 -48.33
C PRO A 991 -34.42 -53.06 -47.10
N GLY A 992 -34.70 -52.65 -45.86
CA GLY A 992 -35.75 -53.19 -44.95
C GLY A 992 -35.10 -53.86 -43.71
N ASP A 993 -35.75 -54.39 -42.65
CA ASP A 993 -37.11 -54.37 -42.04
C ASP A 993 -36.95 -55.11 -40.65
N VAL A 994 -37.76 -55.15 -39.56
CA VAL A 994 -39.17 -54.85 -39.21
C VAL A 994 -39.30 -54.59 -37.67
N GLY A 995 -40.34 -53.90 -37.18
CA GLY A 995 -41.04 -54.24 -35.90
C GLY A 995 -40.99 -53.27 -34.67
N GLY A 996 -42.17 -53.01 -34.06
CA GLY A 996 -42.39 -52.42 -32.71
C GLY A 996 -43.35 -53.30 -31.87
N PRO A 997 -44.13 -52.83 -30.85
CA PRO A 997 -44.39 -51.43 -30.44
C PRO A 997 -44.65 -51.12 -28.91
N LEU A 998 -44.81 -49.82 -28.57
CA LEU A 998 -45.75 -49.17 -27.60
C LEU A 998 -45.77 -49.38 -26.05
N GLU A 999 -46.23 -48.30 -25.36
CA GLU A 999 -46.74 -48.15 -23.95
C GLU A 999 -45.73 -48.39 -22.78
N GLY A 1000 -45.77 -47.76 -21.60
CA GLY A 1000 -46.64 -46.74 -20.94
C GLY A 1000 -46.35 -46.70 -19.40
N VAL A 1001 -46.95 -45.94 -18.45
CA VAL A 1001 -47.98 -44.85 -18.37
C VAL A 1001 -47.86 -44.14 -16.97
N ASP A 1002 -48.04 -42.80 -16.86
CA ASP A 1002 -48.51 -41.93 -15.71
C ASP A 1002 -47.93 -42.07 -14.24
N PHE A 1003 -47.35 -41.06 -13.55
CA PHE A 1003 -47.83 -39.78 -12.91
C PHE A 1003 -47.91 -39.81 -11.33
N TYR A 1004 -47.11 -38.93 -10.67
CA TYR A 1004 -47.46 -38.06 -9.49
C TYR A 1004 -47.68 -38.55 -8.02
N VAL A 1005 -47.50 -37.59 -7.07
CA VAL A 1005 -48.02 -37.46 -5.67
C VAL A 1005 -47.23 -38.00 -4.43
N ASP A 1006 -46.66 -37.05 -3.66
CA ASP A 1006 -46.65 -36.82 -2.19
C ASP A 1006 -45.88 -37.59 -1.08
N LEU A 1007 -45.18 -36.75 -0.26
CA LEU A 1007 -45.20 -36.57 1.21
C LEU A 1007 -44.45 -37.48 2.23
N THR A 1008 -43.62 -36.78 3.03
CA THR A 1008 -43.45 -36.84 4.51
C THR A 1008 -42.46 -37.79 5.20
N PHE A 1009 -42.18 -37.42 6.46
CA PHE A 1009 -41.07 -37.77 7.35
C PHE A 1009 -41.44 -38.85 8.40
N GLU A 1010 -40.45 -39.24 9.23
CA GLU A 1010 -40.58 -39.98 10.51
C GLU A 1010 -40.96 -41.49 10.41
N ASP A 1011 -40.40 -42.42 11.21
CA ASP A 1011 -39.46 -42.34 12.36
C ASP A 1011 -38.77 -43.72 12.63
N ILE A 1012 -37.86 -43.76 13.63
CA ILE A 1012 -37.44 -44.89 14.51
C ILE A 1012 -35.99 -45.45 14.37
N ASN A 1013 -35.04 -44.74 15.02
CA ASN A 1013 -34.32 -45.12 16.27
C ASN A 1013 -33.27 -46.30 16.34
N LEU A 1014 -32.48 -46.27 17.44
CA LEU A 1014 -31.45 -47.20 17.98
C LEU A 1014 -29.99 -46.96 17.46
N LYS A 1015 -28.94 -46.87 18.31
CA LYS A 1015 -28.86 -46.79 19.80
C LYS A 1015 -27.46 -46.33 20.29
N PHE A 1016 -27.39 -45.71 21.47
CA PHE A 1016 -26.15 -45.51 22.26
C PHE A 1016 -25.89 -46.67 23.24
N GLU A 1017 -24.62 -46.88 23.62
CA GLU A 1017 -24.23 -47.50 24.90
C GLU A 1017 -23.16 -46.67 25.64
N LYS A 1018 -22.93 -46.97 26.92
CA LYS A 1018 -22.11 -46.25 27.92
C LYS A 1018 -21.41 -47.26 28.85
N LEU A 1019 -20.56 -46.74 29.76
CA LEU A 1019 -19.99 -47.33 31.01
C LEU A 1019 -18.46 -47.56 30.93
N ASP A 1020 -17.64 -47.34 31.96
CA ASP A 1020 -17.86 -46.74 33.30
C ASP A 1020 -16.53 -46.15 33.85
N PRO A 1021 -16.53 -45.18 34.80
CA PRO A 1021 -15.31 -44.64 35.41
C PRO A 1021 -15.05 -45.15 36.85
N LYS A 1022 -13.78 -45.10 37.31
CA LYS A 1022 -13.31 -44.84 38.70
C LYS A 1022 -11.87 -45.34 38.96
N PHE A 1023 -11.06 -44.54 39.67
CA PHE A 1023 -10.71 -44.82 41.08
C PHE A 1023 -10.14 -43.56 41.77
N GLU A 1024 -9.95 -43.62 43.09
CA GLU A 1024 -9.76 -42.48 44.01
C GLU A 1024 -8.32 -42.35 44.56
N GLU A 1025 -8.00 -41.14 45.06
CA GLU A 1025 -7.06 -40.76 46.14
C GLU A 1025 -5.88 -41.70 46.53
N ILE A 1026 -4.64 -41.20 46.43
CA ILE A 1026 -3.63 -41.32 47.51
C ILE A 1026 -2.80 -40.02 47.64
N ASN A 1027 -2.69 -39.54 48.88
CA ASN A 1027 -1.61 -38.73 49.47
C ASN A 1027 -1.27 -39.45 50.82
N PRO A 1028 -0.13 -39.29 51.55
CA PRO A 1028 0.70 -38.08 51.63
C PRO A 1028 2.23 -38.29 51.88
N GLU A 1029 2.89 -37.18 52.27
CA GLU A 1029 3.92 -37.05 53.34
C GLU A 1029 5.45 -37.15 53.03
N PHE A 1030 6.15 -36.09 53.49
CA PHE A 1030 7.60 -35.94 53.78
C PHE A 1030 8.60 -36.02 52.59
N GLU A 1031 9.81 -35.44 52.66
CA GLU A 1031 10.55 -34.87 53.82
C GLU A 1031 11.34 -33.57 53.48
N ASP A 1032 11.91 -32.93 54.50
CA ASP A 1032 12.62 -31.63 54.48
C ASP A 1032 14.15 -31.80 54.40
N THR A 1033 14.82 -31.06 53.50
CA THR A 1033 16.27 -30.77 53.58
C THR A 1033 16.63 -29.40 52.98
N GLY A 1034 17.17 -28.49 53.80
CA GLY A 1034 18.05 -27.38 53.36
C GLY A 1034 19.43 -27.87 52.87
N PRO A 1035 20.31 -26.96 52.39
CA PRO A 1035 21.00 -25.97 53.25
C PRO A 1035 20.91 -24.51 52.70
N GLU A 1036 21.04 -23.44 53.48
CA GLU A 1036 22.18 -22.96 54.32
C GLU A 1036 23.47 -22.62 53.56
N PHE A 1037 23.65 -21.33 53.23
CA PHE A 1037 24.91 -20.54 53.26
C PHE A 1037 24.48 -19.06 53.35
N GLU A 1038 24.55 -18.42 54.53
CA GLU A 1038 25.69 -17.69 55.11
C GLU A 1038 26.07 -16.39 54.40
N ASP A 1039 25.55 -15.29 54.97
CA ASP A 1039 26.04 -13.91 55.04
C ASP A 1039 27.34 -13.51 54.33
N MET A 1040 27.27 -12.43 53.53
CA MET A 1040 28.32 -11.39 53.55
C MET A 1040 27.83 -9.99 53.15
N GLU A 1041 27.31 -9.26 54.14
CA GLU A 1041 27.38 -7.78 54.21
C GLU A 1041 28.86 -7.34 54.44
N PRO A 1042 29.25 -6.04 54.35
CA PRO A 1042 28.49 -4.85 53.93
C PRO A 1042 29.23 -3.91 52.93
N GLY A 1043 28.53 -2.88 52.41
CA GLY A 1043 29.10 -1.90 51.46
C GLY A 1043 28.45 -0.50 51.47
N PHE A 1044 28.47 0.20 52.61
CA PHE A 1044 27.81 1.51 52.78
C PHE A 1044 28.44 2.68 51.99
N GLY A 1045 27.58 3.49 51.32
CA GLY A 1045 27.80 4.92 51.05
C GLY A 1045 27.82 5.32 49.56
N GLY A 1046 26.96 6.20 49.04
CA GLY A 1046 25.73 6.79 49.59
C GLY A 1046 25.67 8.33 49.57
N VAL A 1047 24.50 8.87 49.21
CA VAL A 1047 24.13 10.31 49.19
C VAL A 1047 24.91 11.12 48.15
N LYS A 1048 24.25 11.64 47.12
CA LYS A 1048 23.15 12.61 47.30
C LYS A 1048 22.19 12.72 46.14
#